data_AF-A0A9X3LK95-F1
#
_entry.id   AF-A0A9X3LK95-F1
#
_cell.length_a   1.000
_cell.length_b   1.000
_cell.length_c   1.000
_cell.angle_alpha   90.00
_cell.angle_beta   90.00
_cell.angle_gamma   90.00
#
_symmetry.space_group_name_H-M   'P 1'
#
loop_
_entity.id
_entity.type
_entity.pdbx_description
1 polymer ?
#
loop_
_entity_poly.entity_id
_entity_poly.type
_entity_poly.pdbx_seq_one_letter_code
_entity_poly.pdbx_strand_id
1 'polypeptide(L)'
;MNPLLIANWFLFLVVTAYAVGLFTYLLKTRYEYIKLGKKVEFEDNFKERMRKIMVNVFGQKKLLKDKKSGIIHVMFFYGFLLVQFGAIDFIWKGLKPGSHLPLGPLYPAFTFFQEVVTLMILVAVVWAFYRRYIEKLVRLKRGWKSGLVLIFIGGLMVSVLVGNGMGMIWHDHAATWAEPVASSVATIFGFLPETAAITIFYIMWWVHLLFLLTFLVYVPQSKHFHLITGPANTYFNRTDNVGKLRPINFEEAEDEEAEEEASFGVGKIQDLSQKQLIDLYACVECGRCTNMCPATGTGKMLSPMDLITKLRNHLTNTGAVMTQQKPWVPAMAFANTQGNQLAVAARVDGAVIEDIYNPALIGDVITEEELWACTTCRNCEDQCPVMIEHVSHIIDLRRYLVMTEGRMDGDAQRAMTNIERQGNPWGLNRKEKENWREARPDVHIPTVKEVSKAGEEFEYLFWVGSMGSFDNRSQKIAVAFARLMNEAGVKFAILGNKEKNSGDTPRRLGNEFLFQELAGSNISEFEKAGVTKIVTIDPHAYNIFKNEYPDFGWSGEVLHHTEMLYDLVQQGRLKPQHAINETITFHDSCYLGRYNDVYDPPREILRAIPGVKLVEMDRTRETGMCCGAGGGMMWMEEHVGNRVNVARTEQAIAVNPTMISSGCPYCLTMLSDGTKAKEVEETIGTYDIAELLERSVLGNTLPPVEEEEPQPIVQ
;
A
#
# COMPACT_ATOMS: atom_id res chain seq x y z
N MET A 1 14.75 50.68 -25.11
CA MET A 1 15.44 49.55 -24.45
C MET A 1 16.75 49.29 -25.18
N ASN A 2 17.81 48.94 -24.46
CA ASN A 2 19.09 48.49 -25.02
C ASN A 2 18.84 47.29 -25.98
N PRO A 3 19.46 47.23 -27.19
CA PRO A 3 19.32 46.09 -28.11
C PRO A 3 19.54 44.72 -27.46
N LEU A 4 20.50 44.60 -26.53
CA LEU A 4 20.76 43.36 -25.78
C LEU A 4 19.58 42.99 -24.86
N LEU A 5 18.92 43.98 -24.25
CA LEU A 5 17.76 43.74 -23.41
C LEU A 5 16.55 43.31 -24.25
N ILE A 6 16.36 43.90 -25.44
CA ILE A 6 15.33 43.45 -26.40
C ILE A 6 15.58 42.00 -26.82
N ALA A 7 16.83 41.66 -27.16
CA ALA A 7 17.21 40.30 -27.48
C ALA A 7 16.95 39.34 -26.30
N ASN A 8 17.27 39.75 -25.06
CA ASN A 8 16.99 38.96 -23.85
C ASN A 8 15.49 38.67 -23.69
N TRP A 9 14.63 39.68 -23.85
CA TRP A 9 13.17 39.50 -23.83
C TRP A 9 12.69 38.52 -24.90
N PHE A 10 13.15 38.69 -26.14
CA PHE A 10 12.77 37.81 -27.24
C PHE A 10 13.18 36.36 -26.97
N LEU A 11 14.44 36.13 -26.60
CA LEU A 11 14.96 34.80 -26.27
C LEU A 11 14.20 34.19 -25.09
N PHE A 12 13.93 34.96 -24.03
CA PHE A 12 13.15 34.52 -22.89
C PHE A 12 11.78 33.99 -23.31
N LEU A 13 11.05 34.76 -24.12
CA LEU A 13 9.73 34.40 -24.61
C LEU A 13 9.77 33.13 -25.47
N VAL A 14 10.73 33.04 -26.39
CA VAL A 14 10.87 31.87 -27.29
C VAL A 14 11.19 30.60 -26.50
N VAL A 15 12.20 30.64 -25.61
CA VAL A 15 12.61 29.46 -24.83
C VAL A 15 11.52 29.03 -23.86
N THR A 16 10.85 30.00 -23.21
CA THR A 16 9.73 29.71 -22.30
C THR A 16 8.54 29.11 -23.04
N ALA A 17 8.13 29.69 -24.17
CA ALA A 17 7.02 29.17 -24.98
C ALA A 17 7.32 27.76 -25.49
N TYR A 18 8.56 27.49 -25.92
CA TYR A 18 8.98 26.16 -26.34
C TYR A 18 8.88 25.14 -25.18
N ALA A 19 9.43 25.47 -24.01
CA ALA A 19 9.37 24.59 -22.83
C ALA A 19 7.93 24.33 -22.36
N VAL A 20 7.07 25.36 -22.32
CA VAL A 20 5.65 25.23 -21.98
C VAL A 20 4.90 24.38 -23.02
N GLY A 21 5.23 24.52 -24.31
CA GLY A 21 4.70 23.68 -25.39
C GLY A 21 5.06 22.21 -25.20
N LEU A 22 6.32 21.90 -24.89
CA LEU A 22 6.77 20.54 -24.58
C LEU A 22 6.10 19.98 -23.33
N PHE A 23 5.97 20.78 -22.27
CA PHE A 23 5.31 20.38 -21.03
C PHE A 23 3.83 20.05 -21.27
N THR A 24 3.12 20.91 -21.99
CA THR A 24 1.70 20.70 -22.36
C THR A 24 1.53 19.45 -23.21
N TYR A 25 2.43 19.23 -24.18
CA TYR A 25 2.45 18.00 -24.98
C TYR A 25 2.59 16.76 -24.09
N LEU A 26 3.55 16.76 -23.15
CA LEU A 26 3.75 15.64 -22.23
C LEU A 26 2.52 15.38 -21.35
N LEU A 27 1.89 16.43 -20.79
CA LEU A 27 0.68 16.26 -20.00
C LEU A 27 -0.45 15.63 -20.82
N LYS A 28 -0.66 16.11 -22.05
CA LYS A 28 -1.64 15.53 -22.97
C LYS A 28 -1.34 14.07 -23.26
N THR A 29 -0.09 13.72 -23.55
CA THR A 29 0.31 12.34 -23.81
C THR A 29 0.06 11.43 -22.60
N ARG A 30 0.40 11.87 -21.38
CA ARG A 30 0.12 11.09 -20.16
C ARG A 30 -1.37 10.90 -19.93
N TYR A 31 -2.16 11.94 -20.18
CA TYR A 31 -3.62 11.88 -20.09
C TYR A 31 -4.21 10.88 -21.09
N GLU A 32 -3.78 10.90 -22.35
CA GLU A 32 -4.24 9.93 -23.35
C GLU A 32 -3.82 8.49 -23.00
N TYR A 33 -2.64 8.29 -22.41
CA TYR A 33 -2.23 6.94 -21.96
C TYR A 33 -3.09 6.45 -20.80
N ILE A 34 -3.44 7.32 -19.85
CA ILE A 34 -4.35 6.98 -18.75
C ILE A 34 -5.74 6.65 -19.29
N LYS A 35 -6.19 7.32 -20.36
CA LYS A 35 -7.49 7.04 -20.99
C LYS A 35 -7.59 5.70 -21.69
N LEU A 36 -6.47 4.99 -21.92
CA LEU A 36 -6.49 3.62 -22.44
C LEU A 36 -7.08 2.63 -21.43
N GLY A 37 -7.08 2.98 -20.14
CA GLY A 37 -7.64 2.14 -19.08
C GLY A 37 -9.17 2.20 -19.00
N LYS A 38 -9.76 1.16 -18.42
CA LYS A 38 -11.20 1.06 -18.15
C LYS A 38 -11.68 2.22 -17.27
N LYS A 39 -12.77 2.86 -17.66
CA LYS A 39 -13.44 3.88 -16.83
C LYS A 39 -13.98 3.22 -15.57
N VAL A 40 -13.99 3.96 -14.48
CA VAL A 40 -14.59 3.52 -13.23
C VAL A 40 -15.44 4.65 -12.72
N GLU A 41 -16.64 4.30 -12.25
CA GLU A 41 -17.45 5.24 -11.49
C GLU A 41 -16.77 5.57 -10.16
N PHE A 42 -16.69 6.86 -9.86
CA PHE A 42 -16.16 7.35 -8.61
C PHE A 42 -17.32 7.85 -7.77
N GLU A 43 -17.38 7.42 -6.51
CA GLU A 43 -18.24 8.07 -5.53
C GLU A 43 -17.82 9.53 -5.37
N ASP A 44 -18.77 10.43 -5.58
CA ASP A 44 -18.56 11.86 -5.40
C ASP A 44 -18.60 12.22 -3.90
N ASN A 45 -17.44 12.16 -3.27
CA ASN A 45 -17.24 12.60 -1.89
C ASN A 45 -16.10 13.62 -1.80
N PHE A 46 -16.34 14.81 -2.38
CA PHE A 46 -15.38 15.90 -2.42
C PHE A 46 -14.77 16.24 -1.04
N LYS A 47 -15.60 16.31 0.00
CA LYS A 47 -15.16 16.68 1.36
C LYS A 47 -14.12 15.71 1.90
N GLU A 48 -14.37 14.41 1.80
CA GLU A 48 -13.46 13.38 2.30
C GLU A 48 -12.17 13.32 1.47
N ARG A 49 -12.26 13.47 0.14
CA ARG A 49 -11.10 13.51 -0.75
C ARG A 49 -10.20 14.71 -0.46
N MET A 50 -10.79 15.89 -0.25
CA MET A 50 -10.02 17.08 0.16
C MET A 50 -9.40 16.92 1.55
N ARG A 51 -10.08 16.26 2.49
CA ARG A 51 -9.48 15.90 3.79
C ARG A 51 -8.25 15.01 3.59
N LYS A 52 -8.31 14.02 2.70
CA LYS A 52 -7.16 13.17 2.36
C LYS A 52 -6.00 13.98 1.77
N ILE A 53 -6.26 14.95 0.89
CA ILE A 53 -5.25 15.88 0.39
C ILE A 53 -4.62 16.67 1.54
N MET A 54 -5.43 17.29 2.38
CA MET A 54 -4.93 18.10 3.49
C MET A 54 -4.11 17.29 4.48
N VAL A 55 -4.51 16.06 4.79
CA VAL A 55 -3.80 15.19 5.75
C VAL A 55 -2.54 14.57 5.15
N ASN A 56 -2.60 14.06 3.92
CA ASN A 56 -1.52 13.25 3.35
C ASN A 56 -0.57 14.05 2.46
N VAL A 57 -1.06 15.04 1.70
CA VAL A 57 -0.23 15.88 0.82
C VAL A 57 0.34 17.07 1.59
N PHE A 58 -0.51 17.90 2.19
CA PHE A 58 -0.04 19.06 2.97
C PHE A 58 0.45 18.66 4.37
N GLY A 59 -0.31 17.82 5.07
CA GLY A 59 0.05 17.33 6.41
C GLY A 59 1.17 16.28 6.42
N GLN A 60 1.55 15.74 5.26
CA GLN A 60 2.70 14.83 5.09
C GLN A 60 2.65 13.58 6.00
N LYS A 61 1.46 13.18 6.49
CA LYS A 61 1.27 12.13 7.50
C LYS A 61 1.97 10.81 7.13
N LYS A 62 1.76 10.34 5.90
CA LYS A 62 2.39 9.11 5.38
C LYS A 62 3.89 9.28 5.14
N LEU A 63 4.34 10.46 4.73
CA LEU A 63 5.75 10.76 4.49
C LEU A 63 6.57 10.75 5.78
N LEU A 64 6.00 11.25 6.87
CA LEU A 64 6.61 11.33 8.20
C LEU A 64 6.72 9.99 8.95
N LYS A 65 6.13 8.90 8.44
CA LYS A 65 6.38 7.53 8.94
C LYS A 65 7.86 7.15 8.89
N ASP A 66 8.62 7.70 7.92
CA ASP A 66 10.09 7.69 7.93
C ASP A 66 10.58 9.09 8.28
N LYS A 67 10.87 9.35 9.56
CA LYS A 67 11.22 10.68 10.08
C LYS A 67 12.39 11.31 9.31
N LYS A 68 13.44 10.54 8.99
CA LYS A 68 14.62 11.05 8.26
C LYS A 68 14.26 11.46 6.83
N SER A 69 13.51 10.64 6.08
CA SER A 69 13.03 11.03 4.74
C SER A 69 12.03 12.18 4.80
N GLY A 70 11.11 12.11 5.76
CA GLY A 70 9.95 12.96 5.86
C GLY A 70 10.34 14.40 6.10
N ILE A 71 11.27 14.65 7.03
CA ILE A 71 11.74 16.02 7.33
C ILE A 71 12.40 16.65 6.09
N ILE A 72 13.28 15.93 5.40
CA ILE A 72 13.90 16.41 4.15
C ILE A 72 12.83 16.75 3.10
N HIS A 73 11.81 15.89 2.95
CA HIS A 73 10.72 16.15 2.01
C HIS A 73 9.83 17.32 2.42
N VAL A 74 9.58 17.53 3.72
CA VAL A 74 8.85 18.70 4.23
C VAL A 74 9.61 19.98 3.88
N MET A 75 10.93 20.01 4.09
CA MET A 75 11.78 21.14 3.71
C MET A 75 11.72 21.41 2.21
N PHE A 76 11.82 20.36 1.37
CA PHE A 76 11.66 20.53 -0.07
C PHE A 76 10.24 21.00 -0.44
N PHE A 77 9.20 20.34 0.04
CA PHE A 77 7.82 20.62 -0.34
C PHE A 77 7.42 22.07 -0.04
N TYR A 78 7.57 22.51 1.21
CA TYR A 78 7.26 23.89 1.58
C TYR A 78 8.27 24.88 1.02
N GLY A 79 9.56 24.53 0.98
CA GLY A 79 10.57 25.36 0.36
C GLY A 79 10.24 25.67 -1.09
N PHE A 80 9.85 24.65 -1.88
CA PHE A 80 9.46 24.83 -3.28
C PHE A 80 8.19 25.64 -3.45
N LEU A 81 7.19 25.49 -2.57
CA LEU A 81 5.99 26.34 -2.63
C LEU A 81 6.33 27.82 -2.37
N LEU A 82 7.22 28.08 -1.42
CA LEU A 82 7.57 29.44 -0.99
C LEU A 82 8.56 30.13 -1.92
N VAL A 83 9.49 29.37 -2.54
CA VAL A 83 10.53 29.90 -3.42
C VAL A 83 10.00 30.33 -4.80
N GLN A 84 8.78 29.93 -5.18
CA GLN A 84 8.21 30.34 -6.48
C GLN A 84 8.09 31.86 -6.61
N PHE A 85 7.77 32.56 -5.52
CA PHE A 85 7.71 34.01 -5.53
C PHE A 85 9.10 34.64 -5.73
N GLY A 86 10.14 34.07 -5.11
CA GLY A 86 11.53 34.48 -5.32
C GLY A 86 12.01 34.21 -6.75
N ALA A 87 11.63 33.08 -7.34
CA ALA A 87 11.95 32.77 -8.74
C ALA A 87 11.30 33.78 -9.70
N ILE A 88 10.04 34.16 -9.47
CA ILE A 88 9.35 35.20 -10.26
C ILE A 88 10.08 36.54 -10.13
N ASP A 89 10.47 36.94 -8.91
CA ASP A 89 11.22 38.18 -8.67
C ASP A 89 12.57 38.18 -9.40
N PHE A 90 13.31 37.07 -9.31
CA PHE A 90 14.61 36.94 -9.97
C PHE A 90 14.49 36.94 -11.50
N ILE A 91 13.49 36.27 -12.06
CA ILE A 91 13.19 36.33 -13.49
C ILE A 91 12.88 37.78 -13.90
N TRP A 92 12.06 38.48 -13.12
CA TRP A 92 11.71 39.88 -13.38
C TRP A 92 12.93 40.81 -13.36
N LYS A 93 13.85 40.65 -12.40
CA LYS A 93 15.09 41.45 -12.32
C LYS A 93 15.92 41.38 -13.60
N GLY A 94 16.01 40.21 -14.25
CA GLY A 94 16.76 40.09 -15.51
C GLY A 94 16.02 40.64 -16.74
N LEU A 95 14.69 40.64 -16.73
CA LEU A 95 13.86 41.21 -17.79
C LEU A 95 13.76 42.74 -17.70
N LYS A 96 13.69 43.27 -16.47
CA LYS A 96 13.64 44.71 -16.19
C LYS A 96 14.67 45.06 -15.11
N PRO A 97 15.94 45.29 -15.51
CA PRO A 97 17.02 45.66 -14.60
C PRO A 97 16.67 46.86 -13.73
N GLY A 98 17.12 46.86 -12.47
CA GLY A 98 16.79 47.88 -11.48
C GLY A 98 15.33 47.88 -11.00
N SER A 99 14.53 46.86 -11.38
CA SER A 99 13.15 46.68 -10.91
C SER A 99 12.99 45.35 -10.19
N HIS A 100 12.07 45.33 -9.23
CA HIS A 100 11.66 44.15 -8.48
C HIS A 100 10.15 44.07 -8.35
N LEU A 101 9.62 43.02 -7.75
CA LEU A 101 8.19 42.90 -7.46
C LEU A 101 7.69 44.05 -6.58
N PRO A 102 6.51 44.63 -6.85
CA PRO A 102 6.01 45.84 -6.19
C PRO A 102 5.43 45.56 -4.79
N LEU A 103 6.25 45.06 -3.85
CA LEU A 103 5.87 44.76 -2.47
C LEU A 103 6.04 45.95 -1.51
N GLY A 104 6.48 47.10 -2.02
CA GLY A 104 6.65 48.33 -1.24
C GLY A 104 7.57 48.12 -0.01
N PRO A 105 7.20 48.63 1.18
CA PRO A 105 8.01 48.50 2.40
C PRO A 105 8.26 47.06 2.85
N LEU A 106 7.50 46.08 2.34
CA LEU A 106 7.67 44.66 2.70
C LEU A 106 8.76 43.96 1.88
N TYR A 107 9.29 44.61 0.83
CA TYR A 107 10.27 43.98 -0.06
C TYR A 107 11.53 43.48 0.66
N PRO A 108 12.17 44.24 1.58
CA PRO A 108 13.33 43.76 2.33
C PRO A 108 13.05 42.52 3.19
N ALA A 109 11.86 42.47 3.81
CA ALA A 109 11.44 41.29 4.58
C ALA A 109 11.19 40.08 3.65
N PHE A 110 10.63 40.32 2.47
CA PHE A 110 10.42 39.30 1.45
C PHE A 110 11.74 38.70 0.96
N THR A 111 12.72 39.52 0.58
CA THR A 111 14.02 39.00 0.09
C THR A 111 14.76 38.25 1.19
N PHE A 112 14.69 38.70 2.43
CA PHE A 112 15.30 38.03 3.57
C PHE A 112 14.69 36.64 3.77
N PHE A 113 13.36 36.58 3.76
CA PHE A 113 12.64 35.32 3.83
C PHE A 113 13.00 34.37 2.68
N GLN A 114 13.11 34.88 1.45
CA GLN A 114 13.50 34.07 0.29
C GLN A 114 14.91 33.49 0.45
N GLU A 115 15.89 34.26 0.94
CA GLU A 115 17.23 33.71 1.19
C GLU A 115 17.24 32.63 2.27
N VAL A 116 16.48 32.81 3.36
CA VAL A 116 16.33 31.78 4.41
C VAL A 116 15.75 30.49 3.82
N VAL A 117 14.70 30.60 2.99
CA VAL A 117 14.09 29.45 2.32
C VAL A 117 15.07 28.79 1.35
N THR A 118 15.81 29.56 0.56
CA THR A 118 16.83 29.05 -0.36
C THR A 118 17.95 28.30 0.37
N LEU A 119 18.44 28.84 1.49
CA LEU A 119 19.42 28.17 2.34
C LEU A 119 18.88 26.87 2.94
N MET A 120 17.65 26.89 3.44
CA MET A 120 16.97 25.69 3.96
C MET A 120 16.92 24.60 2.88
N ILE A 121 16.55 24.94 1.63
CA ILE A 121 16.54 23.99 0.51
C ILE A 121 17.96 23.47 0.22
N LEU A 122 18.99 24.32 0.24
CA LEU A 122 20.38 23.87 0.05
C LEU A 122 20.82 22.88 1.13
N VAL A 123 20.48 23.12 2.40
CA VAL A 123 20.72 22.18 3.48
C VAL A 123 20.00 20.85 3.21
N ALA A 124 18.74 20.89 2.75
CA ALA A 124 18.00 19.68 2.37
C ALA A 124 18.65 18.94 1.18
N VAL A 125 19.21 19.66 0.19
CA VAL A 125 19.95 19.05 -0.94
C VAL A 125 21.19 18.31 -0.45
N VAL A 126 22.00 18.94 0.40
CA VAL A 126 23.21 18.32 0.97
C VAL A 126 22.83 17.09 1.80
N TRP A 127 21.78 17.19 2.63
CA TRP A 127 21.31 16.06 3.42
C TRP A 127 20.77 14.92 2.55
N ALA A 128 19.98 15.23 1.52
CA ALA A 128 19.47 14.24 0.57
C ALA A 128 20.62 13.55 -0.21
N PHE A 129 21.65 14.31 -0.58
CA PHE A 129 22.85 13.79 -1.22
C PHE A 129 23.59 12.82 -0.29
N TYR A 130 23.89 13.25 0.93
CA TYR A 130 24.56 12.43 1.95
C TYR A 130 23.83 11.09 2.14
N ARG A 131 22.52 11.15 2.33
CA ARG A 131 21.72 9.94 2.56
C ARG A 131 21.67 8.99 1.36
N ARG A 132 21.68 9.53 0.14
CA ARG A 132 21.61 8.73 -1.09
C ARG A 132 22.96 8.11 -1.45
N TYR A 133 24.06 8.86 -1.35
CA TYR A 133 25.36 8.46 -1.87
C TYR A 133 26.36 8.02 -0.79
N ILE A 134 26.19 8.48 0.45
CA ILE A 134 27.07 8.16 1.58
C ILE A 134 26.45 7.08 2.49
N GLU A 135 25.22 7.27 3.00
CA GLU A 135 24.53 6.24 3.83
C GLU A 135 24.14 4.99 3.01
N LYS A 136 24.04 5.12 1.68
CA LYS A 136 23.80 4.01 0.73
C LYS A 136 22.62 3.10 1.10
N LEU A 137 21.47 3.69 1.43
CA LEU A 137 20.24 2.92 1.69
C LEU A 137 19.91 1.99 0.51
N VAL A 138 19.78 0.69 0.79
CA VAL A 138 19.60 -0.38 -0.20
C VAL A 138 18.45 -0.11 -1.17
N ARG A 139 17.34 0.42 -0.65
CA ARG A 139 16.13 0.72 -1.44
C ARG A 139 16.23 1.90 -2.41
N LEU A 140 17.26 2.74 -2.29
CA LEU A 140 17.39 3.94 -3.11
C LEU A 140 18.25 3.66 -4.34
N LYS A 141 17.66 3.82 -5.53
CA LYS A 141 18.41 3.81 -6.80
C LYS A 141 19.46 4.93 -6.81
N ARG A 142 20.70 4.59 -7.16
CA ARG A 142 21.88 5.49 -7.13
C ARG A 142 22.36 5.94 -8.52
N GLY A 143 21.61 5.66 -9.58
CA GLY A 143 22.00 6.04 -10.95
C GLY A 143 21.97 7.55 -11.23
N TRP A 144 22.57 7.96 -12.35
CA TRP A 144 22.71 9.35 -12.81
C TRP A 144 21.39 10.15 -12.75
N LYS A 145 20.28 9.56 -13.21
CA LYS A 145 18.94 10.18 -13.19
C LYS A 145 18.50 10.63 -11.78
N SER A 146 18.96 9.95 -10.73
CA SER A 146 18.62 10.33 -9.35
C SER A 146 19.46 11.50 -8.83
N GLY A 147 20.69 11.67 -9.33
CA GLY A 147 21.57 12.79 -8.98
C GLY A 147 21.22 14.07 -9.73
N LEU A 148 20.73 13.92 -10.97
CA LEU A 148 20.31 15.03 -11.84
C LEU A 148 19.34 15.99 -11.15
N VAL A 149 18.40 15.47 -10.35
CA VAL A 149 17.43 16.33 -9.64
C VAL A 149 18.09 17.13 -8.52
N LEU A 150 19.04 16.53 -7.78
CA LEU A 150 19.78 17.29 -6.77
C LEU A 150 20.62 18.40 -7.41
N ILE A 151 21.15 18.16 -8.62
CA ILE A 151 21.85 19.17 -9.43
C ILE A 151 20.87 20.28 -9.84
N PHE A 152 19.68 19.95 -10.34
CA PHE A 152 18.68 20.97 -10.70
C PHE A 152 18.27 21.81 -9.49
N ILE A 153 17.92 21.18 -8.37
CA ILE A 153 17.47 21.90 -7.17
C ILE A 153 18.62 22.76 -6.61
N GLY A 154 19.81 22.18 -6.43
CA GLY A 154 20.98 22.91 -5.93
C GLY A 154 21.39 24.04 -6.89
N GLY A 155 21.37 23.79 -8.19
CA GLY A 155 21.68 24.77 -9.23
C GLY A 155 20.71 25.94 -9.24
N LEU A 156 19.40 25.70 -9.09
CA LEU A 156 18.40 26.76 -8.94
C LEU A 156 18.69 27.65 -7.73
N MET A 157 19.02 27.05 -6.58
CA MET A 157 19.30 27.80 -5.36
C MET A 157 20.60 28.61 -5.47
N VAL A 158 21.69 28.00 -5.95
CA VAL A 158 22.99 28.67 -6.09
C VAL A 158 22.91 29.80 -7.13
N SER A 159 22.24 29.58 -8.26
CA SER A 159 22.12 30.60 -9.31
C SER A 159 21.38 31.86 -8.83
N VAL A 160 20.34 31.73 -8.00
CA VAL A 160 19.67 32.91 -7.40
C VAL A 160 20.58 33.65 -6.44
N LEU A 161 21.27 32.95 -5.53
CA LEU A 161 22.14 33.59 -4.54
C LEU A 161 23.33 34.32 -5.19
N VAL A 162 24.00 33.67 -6.14
CA VAL A 162 25.11 34.28 -6.89
C VAL A 162 24.61 35.40 -7.79
N GLY A 163 23.49 35.18 -8.47
CA GLY A 163 22.84 36.19 -9.32
C GLY A 163 22.50 37.45 -8.53
N ASN A 164 21.76 37.34 -7.43
CA ASN A 164 21.43 38.50 -6.60
C ASN A 164 22.68 39.21 -6.08
N GLY A 165 23.73 38.48 -5.65
CA GLY A 165 24.99 39.10 -5.21
C GLY A 165 25.69 39.90 -6.30
N MET A 166 25.72 39.38 -7.54
CA MET A 166 26.25 40.14 -8.68
C MET A 166 25.35 41.32 -9.06
N GLY A 167 24.04 41.19 -8.88
CA GLY A 167 23.08 42.28 -9.05
C GLY A 167 23.32 43.43 -8.09
N MET A 168 23.77 43.15 -6.87
CA MET A 168 24.15 44.19 -5.91
C MET A 168 25.39 44.96 -6.37
N ILE A 169 26.42 44.28 -6.90
CA ILE A 169 27.62 44.93 -7.46
C ILE A 169 27.24 45.77 -8.68
N TRP A 170 26.40 45.25 -9.57
CA TRP A 170 25.95 45.97 -10.76
C TRP A 170 25.18 47.25 -10.42
N HIS A 171 24.30 47.21 -9.42
CA HIS A 171 23.48 48.36 -9.04
C HIS A 171 24.10 49.25 -7.95
N ASP A 172 25.36 49.01 -7.58
CA ASP A 172 26.07 49.73 -6.50
C ASP A 172 25.28 49.74 -5.17
N HIS A 173 24.66 48.61 -4.85
CA HIS A 173 23.92 48.44 -3.60
C HIS A 173 24.87 48.05 -2.46
N ALA A 174 24.79 48.79 -1.35
CA ALA A 174 25.50 48.42 -0.13
C ALA A 174 24.98 47.08 0.43
N ALA A 175 25.84 46.39 1.18
CA ALA A 175 25.45 45.21 1.94
C ALA A 175 24.22 45.50 2.81
N THR A 176 23.26 44.58 2.80
CA THR A 176 21.97 44.76 3.46
C THR A 176 21.63 43.56 4.32
N TRP A 177 20.96 43.80 5.45
CA TRP A 177 20.43 42.74 6.31
C TRP A 177 19.33 41.94 5.60
N ALA A 178 18.72 42.51 4.56
CA ALA A 178 17.61 41.92 3.83
C ALA A 178 18.02 40.82 2.85
N GLU A 179 19.30 40.75 2.49
CA GLU A 179 19.87 39.75 1.57
C GLU A 179 21.29 39.39 2.06
N PRO A 180 21.43 38.79 3.27
CA PRO A 180 22.72 38.55 3.90
C PRO A 180 23.67 37.66 3.07
N VAL A 181 23.15 36.67 2.37
CA VAL A 181 23.94 35.73 1.56
C VAL A 181 24.39 36.40 0.27
N ALA A 182 23.49 37.07 -0.46
CA ALA A 182 23.84 37.86 -1.63
C ALA A 182 24.82 38.98 -1.27
N SER A 183 24.64 39.64 -0.12
CA SER A 183 25.58 40.65 0.41
C SER A 183 26.97 40.06 0.66
N SER A 184 27.04 38.83 1.18
CA SER A 184 28.30 38.12 1.38
C SER A 184 28.97 37.81 0.05
N VAL A 185 28.21 37.34 -0.96
CA VAL A 185 28.70 37.14 -2.32
C VAL A 185 29.21 38.46 -2.91
N ALA A 186 28.42 39.53 -2.83
CA ALA A 186 28.78 40.86 -3.32
C ALA A 186 30.07 41.38 -2.67
N THR A 187 30.24 41.16 -1.36
CA THR A 187 31.45 41.55 -0.62
C THR A 187 32.67 40.74 -1.07
N ILE A 188 32.54 39.42 -1.19
CA ILE A 188 33.63 38.53 -1.62
C ILE A 188 34.08 38.88 -3.03
N PHE A 189 33.15 39.21 -3.93
CA PHE A 189 33.40 39.48 -5.34
C PHE A 189 33.43 40.98 -5.69
N GLY A 190 33.44 41.88 -4.70
CA GLY A 190 33.39 43.32 -4.92
C GLY A 190 34.59 43.92 -5.68
N PHE A 191 35.65 43.12 -5.87
CA PHE A 191 36.78 43.45 -6.72
C PHE A 191 36.48 43.34 -8.22
N LEU A 192 35.35 42.73 -8.62
CA LEU A 192 34.98 42.56 -10.01
C LEU A 192 34.52 43.90 -10.63
N PRO A 193 34.95 44.22 -11.86
CA PRO A 193 34.39 45.35 -12.59
C PRO A 193 32.88 45.20 -12.82
N GLU A 194 32.16 46.32 -12.91
CA GLU A 194 30.71 46.35 -13.16
C GLU A 194 30.31 45.48 -14.36
N THR A 195 31.04 45.57 -15.48
CA THR A 195 30.78 44.77 -16.68
C THR A 195 30.88 43.26 -16.43
N ALA A 196 31.81 42.83 -15.57
CA ALA A 196 31.95 41.43 -15.19
C ALA A 196 30.78 40.99 -14.31
N ALA A 197 30.38 41.82 -13.34
CA ALA A 197 29.21 41.56 -12.49
C ALA A 197 27.91 41.44 -13.32
N ILE A 198 27.68 42.35 -14.28
CA ILE A 198 26.54 42.28 -15.23
C ILE A 198 26.56 40.96 -15.99
N THR A 199 27.72 40.58 -16.53
CA THR A 199 27.88 39.36 -17.30
C THR A 199 27.53 38.13 -16.47
N ILE A 200 28.08 38.04 -15.26
CA ILE A 200 27.84 36.90 -14.36
C ILE A 200 26.39 36.89 -13.89
N PHE A 201 25.79 38.05 -13.58
CA PHE A 201 24.36 38.16 -13.27
C PHE A 201 23.51 37.51 -14.36
N TYR A 202 23.71 37.88 -15.62
CA TYR A 202 22.93 37.33 -16.72
C TYR A 202 23.22 35.87 -17.01
N ILE A 203 24.45 35.40 -16.81
CA ILE A 203 24.78 33.97 -16.88
C ILE A 203 23.99 33.21 -15.81
N MET A 204 24.02 33.66 -14.56
CA MET A 204 23.29 33.00 -13.46
C MET A 204 21.77 33.07 -13.67
N TRP A 205 21.28 34.19 -14.19
CA TRP A 205 19.88 34.36 -14.56
C TRP A 205 19.43 33.36 -15.63
N TRP A 206 20.19 33.21 -16.72
CA TRP A 206 19.91 32.24 -17.77
C TRP A 206 20.06 30.80 -17.28
N VAL A 207 21.09 30.50 -16.47
CA VAL A 207 21.26 29.18 -15.84
C VAL A 207 20.05 28.85 -14.98
N HIS A 208 19.58 29.78 -14.16
CA HIS A 208 18.39 29.60 -13.33
C HIS A 208 17.15 29.31 -14.19
N LEU A 209 16.89 30.16 -15.19
CA LEU A 209 15.75 30.01 -16.09
C LEU A 209 15.79 28.66 -16.83
N LEU A 210 16.95 28.28 -17.37
CA LEU A 210 17.11 27.03 -18.10
C LEU A 210 16.96 25.82 -17.18
N PHE A 211 17.45 25.87 -15.94
CA PHE A 211 17.17 24.83 -14.96
C PHE A 211 15.68 24.72 -14.66
N LEU A 212 15.00 25.84 -14.46
CA LEU A 212 13.57 25.87 -14.16
C LEU A 212 12.76 25.26 -15.30
N LEU A 213 12.99 25.71 -16.54
CA LEU A 213 12.26 25.25 -17.72
C LEU A 213 12.62 23.82 -18.11
N THR A 214 13.88 23.40 -17.95
CA THR A 214 14.28 22.00 -18.17
C THR A 214 13.63 21.10 -17.13
N PHE A 215 13.60 21.52 -15.86
CA PHE A 215 12.95 20.76 -14.80
C PHE A 215 11.44 20.64 -15.04
N LEU A 216 10.78 21.71 -15.49
CA LEU A 216 9.37 21.71 -15.90
C LEU A 216 9.08 20.60 -16.92
N VAL A 217 9.87 20.49 -18.00
CA VAL A 217 9.72 19.45 -19.02
C VAL A 217 10.12 18.07 -18.50
N TYR A 218 11.12 18.00 -17.61
CA TYR A 218 11.59 16.74 -17.02
C TYR A 218 10.59 16.08 -16.05
N VAL A 219 9.76 16.87 -15.36
CA VAL A 219 8.78 16.37 -14.38
C VAL A 219 7.85 15.29 -14.96
N PRO A 220 7.05 15.52 -16.02
CA PRO A 220 6.07 14.54 -16.51
C PRO A 220 6.66 13.33 -17.24
N GLN A 221 7.98 13.30 -17.45
CA GLN A 221 8.70 12.17 -18.07
C GLN A 221 9.69 11.50 -17.12
N SER A 222 9.60 11.77 -15.81
CA SER A 222 10.45 11.17 -14.78
C SER A 222 9.63 10.76 -13.55
N LYS A 223 10.30 10.14 -12.56
CA LYS A 223 9.71 9.86 -11.24
C LYS A 223 9.23 11.10 -10.47
N HIS A 224 9.54 12.31 -10.94
CA HIS A 224 9.05 13.56 -10.33
C HIS A 224 7.64 13.91 -10.79
N PHE A 225 7.06 13.17 -11.72
CA PHE A 225 5.66 13.38 -12.12
C PHE A 225 4.70 13.26 -10.92
N HIS A 226 5.11 12.56 -9.85
CA HIS A 226 4.41 12.52 -8.57
C HIS A 226 4.09 13.90 -7.96
N LEU A 227 4.79 14.97 -8.34
CA LEU A 227 4.43 16.33 -7.93
C LEU A 227 3.02 16.72 -8.40
N ILE A 228 2.56 16.13 -9.52
CA ILE A 228 1.24 16.31 -10.10
C ILE A 228 0.37 15.08 -9.80
N THR A 229 0.87 13.88 -10.09
CA THR A 229 0.11 12.64 -9.98
C THR A 229 -0.04 12.15 -8.54
N GLY A 230 0.83 12.52 -7.61
CA GLY A 230 0.69 12.16 -6.19
C GLY A 230 -0.55 12.80 -5.54
N PRO A 231 -0.76 14.12 -5.66
CA PRO A 231 -2.00 14.77 -5.27
C PRO A 231 -3.22 14.21 -6.01
N ALA A 232 -3.15 14.05 -7.34
CA ALA A 232 -4.26 13.47 -8.09
C ALA A 232 -4.59 12.04 -7.60
N ASN A 233 -3.59 11.20 -7.38
CA ASN A 233 -3.79 9.84 -6.88
C ASN A 233 -4.40 9.83 -5.48
N THR A 234 -4.00 10.77 -4.62
CA THR A 234 -4.59 10.93 -3.28
C THR A 234 -6.04 11.39 -3.36
N TYR A 235 -6.39 12.26 -4.32
CA TYR A 235 -7.75 12.70 -4.55
C TYR A 235 -8.65 11.58 -5.06
N PHE A 236 -8.19 10.83 -6.06
CA PHE A 236 -8.90 9.68 -6.64
C PHE A 236 -8.73 8.38 -5.82
N ASN A 237 -8.01 8.42 -4.70
CA ASN A 237 -7.94 7.29 -3.79
C ASN A 237 -9.34 6.95 -3.28
N ARG A 238 -9.60 5.67 -3.16
CA ARG A 238 -10.89 5.11 -2.75
C ARG A 238 -11.44 5.73 -1.44
N THR A 239 -12.75 5.86 -1.28
CA THR A 239 -13.39 6.45 -0.08
C THR A 239 -14.06 5.42 0.82
N ASP A 240 -14.23 4.20 0.31
CA ASP A 240 -14.66 3.00 1.00
C ASP A 240 -13.53 2.36 1.83
N ASN A 241 -13.83 1.18 2.38
CA ASN A 241 -12.91 0.45 3.25
C ASN A 241 -11.62 0.06 2.53
N VAL A 242 -10.52 0.21 3.27
CA VAL A 242 -9.19 0.02 2.71
C VAL A 242 -8.93 -1.45 2.36
N GLY A 243 -8.48 -1.70 1.12
CA GLY A 243 -8.18 -3.05 0.64
C GLY A 243 -9.39 -3.89 0.23
N LYS A 244 -10.61 -3.33 0.27
CA LYS A 244 -11.82 -3.95 -0.28
C LYS A 244 -11.65 -4.24 -1.78
N LEU A 245 -11.93 -5.45 -2.22
CA LEU A 245 -11.91 -5.78 -3.65
C LEU A 245 -13.23 -5.38 -4.31
N ARG A 246 -13.15 -4.85 -5.53
CA ARG A 246 -14.34 -4.58 -6.32
C ARG A 246 -14.91 -5.88 -6.88
N PRO A 247 -16.24 -6.08 -6.84
CA PRO A 247 -16.88 -7.21 -7.49
C PRO A 247 -16.66 -7.17 -9.01
N ILE A 248 -16.68 -8.34 -9.63
CA ILE A 248 -16.82 -8.46 -11.09
C ILE A 248 -18.31 -8.62 -11.37
N ASN A 249 -18.85 -7.81 -12.27
CA ASN A 249 -20.18 -8.03 -12.80
C ASN A 249 -20.07 -9.04 -13.96
N PHE A 250 -20.53 -10.26 -13.72
CA PHE A 250 -20.51 -11.31 -14.75
C PHE A 250 -21.60 -11.11 -15.80
N GLU A 251 -22.72 -10.46 -15.46
CA GLU A 251 -23.83 -10.21 -16.38
C GLU A 251 -23.45 -9.17 -17.44
N GLU A 252 -22.75 -8.10 -17.05
CA GLU A 252 -22.20 -7.10 -17.99
C GLU A 252 -21.20 -7.70 -18.99
N ALA A 253 -20.47 -8.75 -18.59
CA ALA A 253 -19.50 -9.43 -19.45
C ALA A 253 -20.17 -10.34 -20.50
N GLU A 254 -21.44 -10.72 -20.29
CA GLU A 254 -22.24 -11.48 -21.26
C GLU A 254 -23.00 -10.55 -22.25
N ASP A 255 -23.28 -9.30 -21.86
CA ASP A 255 -24.02 -8.30 -22.64
C ASP A 255 -23.15 -7.46 -23.60
N GLU A 256 -21.83 -7.35 -23.35
CA GLU A 256 -20.92 -6.83 -24.37
C GLU A 256 -20.91 -7.83 -25.53
N GLU A 257 -21.39 -7.42 -26.72
CA GLU A 257 -21.30 -8.17 -27.99
C GLU A 257 -19.83 -8.42 -28.40
N ALA A 258 -19.09 -9.15 -27.57
CA ALA A 258 -17.68 -9.41 -27.77
C ALA A 258 -17.56 -10.62 -28.70
N GLU A 259 -17.13 -10.34 -29.94
CA GLU A 259 -16.55 -11.34 -30.84
C GLU A 259 -15.25 -11.97 -30.26
N GLU A 260 -14.77 -11.51 -29.09
CA GLU A 260 -13.63 -12.03 -28.32
C GLU A 260 -14.11 -12.75 -27.04
N GLU A 261 -13.43 -13.85 -26.64
CA GLU A 261 -13.71 -14.60 -25.42
C GLU A 261 -13.80 -13.68 -24.17
N ALA A 262 -14.80 -13.92 -23.30
CA ALA A 262 -14.99 -13.15 -22.07
C ALA A 262 -13.73 -13.25 -21.18
N SER A 263 -12.97 -12.15 -21.11
CA SER A 263 -11.75 -12.04 -20.31
C SER A 263 -12.04 -11.34 -18.98
N PHE A 264 -11.68 -11.97 -17.87
CA PHE A 264 -11.90 -11.46 -16.52
C PHE A 264 -10.59 -11.04 -15.88
N GLY A 265 -10.59 -9.98 -15.08
CA GLY A 265 -9.37 -9.43 -14.50
C GLY A 265 -8.55 -8.60 -15.49
N VAL A 266 -7.22 -8.63 -15.37
CA VAL A 266 -6.29 -7.82 -16.15
C VAL A 266 -5.31 -8.72 -16.91
N GLY A 267 -5.52 -8.89 -18.21
CA GLY A 267 -4.62 -9.62 -19.11
C GLY A 267 -3.76 -8.70 -19.97
N LYS A 268 -4.25 -7.49 -20.25
CA LYS A 268 -3.57 -6.43 -21.01
C LYS A 268 -3.53 -5.14 -20.19
N ILE A 269 -2.60 -4.23 -20.48
CA ILE A 269 -2.44 -2.99 -19.68
C ILE A 269 -3.69 -2.08 -19.75
N GLN A 270 -4.46 -2.18 -20.83
CA GLN A 270 -5.71 -1.47 -21.07
C GLN A 270 -6.85 -1.96 -20.17
N ASP A 271 -6.74 -3.18 -19.63
CA ASP A 271 -7.75 -3.73 -18.70
C ASP A 271 -7.67 -3.07 -17.32
N LEU A 272 -6.53 -2.46 -16.98
CA LEU A 272 -6.42 -1.69 -15.76
C LEU A 272 -7.37 -0.49 -15.79
N SER A 273 -7.94 -0.17 -14.64
CA SER A 273 -8.72 1.06 -14.49
C SER A 273 -7.86 2.31 -14.69
N GLN A 274 -8.48 3.41 -15.10
CA GLN A 274 -7.79 4.72 -15.19
C GLN A 274 -7.13 5.13 -13.86
N LYS A 275 -7.74 4.78 -12.72
CA LYS A 275 -7.13 4.98 -11.39
C LYS A 275 -5.87 4.14 -11.20
N GLN A 276 -5.89 2.86 -11.54
CA GLN A 276 -4.69 2.02 -11.51
C GLN A 276 -3.59 2.60 -12.43
N LEU A 277 -3.94 3.13 -13.60
CA LEU A 277 -2.96 3.80 -14.47
C LEU A 277 -2.39 5.10 -13.86
N ILE A 278 -3.19 5.85 -13.08
CA ILE A 278 -2.69 6.99 -12.30
C ILE A 278 -1.69 6.55 -11.22
N ASP A 279 -1.94 5.42 -10.54
CA ASP A 279 -1.02 4.86 -9.54
C ASP A 279 0.38 4.63 -10.14
N LEU A 280 0.44 4.14 -11.39
CA LEU A 280 1.70 3.88 -12.10
C LEU A 280 2.56 5.14 -12.20
N TYR A 281 1.94 6.28 -12.55
CA TYR A 281 2.64 7.57 -12.65
C TYR A 281 2.88 8.26 -11.32
N ALA A 282 2.13 7.93 -10.26
CA ALA A 282 2.35 8.46 -8.92
C ALA A 282 3.61 7.89 -8.26
N CYS A 283 4.09 6.72 -8.70
CA CYS A 283 5.24 6.05 -8.11
C CYS A 283 6.51 6.90 -8.11
N VAL A 284 7.02 7.20 -6.91
CA VAL A 284 8.22 8.02 -6.68
C VAL A 284 9.52 7.19 -6.69
N GLU A 285 9.42 5.86 -6.80
CA GLU A 285 10.56 4.94 -6.69
C GLU A 285 11.35 5.13 -5.37
N CYS A 286 10.62 5.33 -4.26
CA CYS A 286 11.21 5.53 -2.93
C CYS A 286 11.56 4.22 -2.21
N GLY A 287 11.03 3.08 -2.68
CA GLY A 287 11.31 1.74 -2.18
C GLY A 287 10.79 1.41 -0.77
N ARG A 288 9.93 2.25 -0.16
CA ARG A 288 9.32 1.94 1.15
C ARG A 288 8.43 0.71 1.11
N CYS A 289 7.63 0.58 0.05
CA CYS A 289 6.76 -0.57 -0.16
C CYS A 289 7.56 -1.87 -0.32
N THR A 290 8.70 -1.82 -1.02
CA THR A 290 9.66 -2.94 -1.16
C THR A 290 10.31 -3.30 0.18
N ASN A 291 10.80 -2.32 0.94
CA ASN A 291 11.45 -2.59 2.23
C ASN A 291 10.53 -3.24 3.27
N MET A 292 9.24 -2.94 3.24
CA MET A 292 8.28 -3.46 4.20
C MET A 292 7.53 -4.70 3.68
N CYS A 293 7.74 -5.06 2.42
CA CYS A 293 7.16 -6.26 1.82
C CYS A 293 7.78 -7.51 2.46
N PRO A 294 6.97 -8.41 3.05
CA PRO A 294 7.49 -9.65 3.62
C PRO A 294 8.18 -10.50 2.55
N ALA A 295 7.61 -10.57 1.35
CA ALA A 295 8.18 -11.36 0.26
C ALA A 295 9.59 -10.88 -0.15
N THR A 296 9.77 -9.58 -0.39
CA THR A 296 11.10 -9.03 -0.69
C THR A 296 12.06 -9.25 0.48
N GLY A 297 11.59 -9.01 1.72
CA GLY A 297 12.40 -9.14 2.92
C GLY A 297 12.94 -10.55 3.16
N THR A 298 12.29 -11.57 2.59
CA THR A 298 12.72 -12.96 2.64
C THR A 298 13.39 -13.45 1.36
N GLY A 299 13.75 -12.56 0.44
CA GLY A 299 14.48 -12.92 -0.79
C GLY A 299 13.63 -13.48 -1.93
N LYS A 300 12.31 -13.26 -1.92
CA LYS A 300 11.42 -13.61 -3.05
C LYS A 300 11.43 -12.51 -4.12
N MET A 301 10.99 -12.86 -5.33
CA MET A 301 11.02 -11.96 -6.50
C MET A 301 10.14 -10.71 -6.38
N LEU A 302 9.01 -10.79 -5.65
CA LEU A 302 8.09 -9.66 -5.56
C LEU A 302 8.75 -8.43 -4.94
N SER A 303 8.77 -7.33 -5.69
CA SER A 303 9.02 -5.96 -5.23
C SER A 303 7.85 -5.08 -5.67
N PRO A 304 7.02 -4.57 -4.74
CA PRO A 304 5.87 -3.74 -5.09
C PRO A 304 6.25 -2.47 -5.88
N MET A 305 7.43 -1.89 -5.59
CA MET A 305 7.94 -0.76 -6.38
C MET A 305 8.23 -1.18 -7.82
N ASP A 306 8.91 -2.31 -8.01
CA ASP A 306 9.33 -2.74 -9.35
C ASP A 306 8.14 -3.18 -10.19
N LEU A 307 7.16 -3.89 -9.60
CA LEU A 307 5.86 -4.20 -10.21
C LEU A 307 5.23 -2.94 -10.83
N ILE A 308 5.05 -1.88 -10.03
CA ILE A 308 4.45 -0.62 -10.48
C ILE A 308 5.30 0.05 -11.57
N THR A 309 6.63 0.01 -11.47
CA THR A 309 7.48 0.61 -12.51
C THR A 309 7.52 -0.19 -13.82
N LYS A 310 7.43 -1.53 -13.75
CA LYS A 310 7.32 -2.41 -14.92
C LYS A 310 6.02 -2.13 -15.65
N LEU A 311 4.89 -2.11 -14.93
CA LEU A 311 3.58 -1.73 -15.47
C LEU A 311 3.60 -0.32 -16.07
N ARG A 312 4.21 0.67 -15.41
CA ARG A 312 4.35 2.05 -15.95
C ARG A 312 5.12 2.08 -17.26
N ASN A 313 6.24 1.35 -17.33
CA ASN A 313 7.08 1.33 -18.53
C ASN A 313 6.35 0.63 -19.68
N HIS A 314 5.63 -0.46 -19.38
CA HIS A 314 4.79 -1.15 -20.35
C HIS A 314 3.66 -0.23 -20.85
N LEU A 315 2.93 0.45 -19.96
CA LEU A 315 1.95 1.49 -20.34
C LEU A 315 2.57 2.57 -21.24
N THR A 316 3.79 3.01 -20.93
CA THR A 316 4.48 4.03 -21.72
C THR A 316 4.75 3.56 -23.15
N ASN A 317 5.17 2.30 -23.31
CA ASN A 317 5.45 1.71 -24.62
C ASN A 317 4.16 1.40 -25.39
N THR A 318 3.16 0.79 -24.74
CA THR A 318 1.85 0.52 -25.33
C THR A 318 1.16 1.81 -25.77
N GLY A 319 1.15 2.82 -24.89
CA GLY A 319 0.58 4.13 -25.21
C GLY A 319 1.32 4.82 -26.37
N ALA A 320 2.63 4.63 -26.49
CA ALA A 320 3.41 5.19 -27.59
C ALA A 320 2.99 4.62 -28.96
N VAL A 321 2.75 3.30 -29.01
CA VAL A 321 2.30 2.62 -30.23
C VAL A 321 0.85 2.98 -30.54
N MET A 322 -0.06 2.80 -29.58
CA MET A 322 -1.50 2.98 -29.81
C MET A 322 -1.89 4.42 -30.13
N THR A 323 -1.24 5.41 -29.49
CA THR A 323 -1.56 6.82 -29.74
C THR A 323 -0.64 7.47 -30.77
N GLN A 324 0.40 6.76 -31.22
CA GLN A 324 1.46 7.27 -32.10
C GLN A 324 2.17 8.53 -31.55
N GLN A 325 2.10 8.77 -30.23
CA GLN A 325 2.71 9.92 -29.58
C GLN A 325 4.05 9.54 -28.95
N LYS A 326 5.05 10.42 -29.08
CA LYS A 326 6.39 10.24 -28.52
C LYS A 326 6.36 10.52 -27.01
N PRO A 327 6.62 9.54 -26.13
CA PRO A 327 6.48 9.78 -24.70
C PRO A 327 7.63 10.58 -24.08
N TRP A 328 8.72 10.85 -24.81
CA TRP A 328 9.84 11.66 -24.31
C TRP A 328 10.19 12.78 -25.28
N VAL A 329 10.29 14.00 -24.75
CA VAL A 329 10.61 15.22 -25.50
C VAL A 329 11.68 16.06 -24.80
N PRO A 330 12.45 16.89 -25.54
CA PRO A 330 12.41 17.08 -26.99
C PRO A 330 12.86 15.84 -27.77
N ALA A 331 12.15 15.49 -28.84
CA ALA A 331 12.31 14.22 -29.54
C ALA A 331 13.75 13.97 -30.05
N MET A 332 14.48 15.03 -30.41
CA MET A 332 15.88 14.94 -30.83
C MET A 332 16.79 14.38 -29.74
N ALA A 333 16.59 14.80 -28.48
CA ALA A 333 17.40 14.33 -27.35
C ALA A 333 17.05 12.90 -26.90
N PHE A 334 15.85 12.42 -27.26
CA PHE A 334 15.33 11.12 -26.86
C PHE A 334 15.01 10.23 -28.07
N ALA A 335 15.67 10.41 -29.22
CA ALA A 335 15.37 9.65 -30.42
C ALA A 335 15.60 8.13 -30.26
N ASN A 336 16.55 7.76 -29.40
CA ASN A 336 16.95 6.36 -29.15
C ASN A 336 16.20 5.68 -28.01
N THR A 337 15.20 6.32 -27.41
CA THR A 337 14.39 5.67 -26.38
C THR A 337 13.35 4.74 -27.04
N GLN A 338 13.12 3.58 -26.44
CA GLN A 338 12.26 2.52 -26.99
C GLN A 338 10.89 3.06 -27.45
N GLY A 339 10.07 3.60 -26.56
CA GLY A 339 8.77 4.20 -26.93
C GLY A 339 8.81 5.32 -28.00
N ASN A 340 9.91 6.06 -28.22
CA ASN A 340 9.98 7.05 -29.31
C ASN A 340 10.21 6.34 -30.64
N GLN A 341 11.02 5.27 -30.65
CA GLN A 341 11.18 4.40 -31.80
C GLN A 341 9.87 3.66 -32.12
N LEU A 342 9.19 3.14 -31.09
CA LEU A 342 7.88 2.51 -31.22
C LEU A 342 6.82 3.47 -31.78
N ALA A 343 6.73 4.70 -31.26
CA ALA A 343 5.81 5.72 -31.77
C ALA A 343 6.11 6.13 -33.23
N VAL A 344 7.37 6.02 -33.67
CA VAL A 344 7.75 6.27 -35.07
C VAL A 344 7.38 5.08 -35.94
N ALA A 345 7.65 3.85 -35.49
CA ALA A 345 7.28 2.63 -36.20
C ALA A 345 5.76 2.54 -36.42
N ALA A 346 4.97 2.89 -35.40
CA ALA A 346 3.51 2.89 -35.45
C ALA A 346 2.88 3.93 -36.40
N ARG A 347 3.67 4.88 -36.92
CA ARG A 347 3.22 5.89 -37.90
C ARG A 347 3.44 5.50 -39.35
N VAL A 348 4.10 4.37 -39.60
CA VAL A 348 4.32 3.87 -40.96
C VAL A 348 2.98 3.36 -41.50
N ASP A 349 2.63 3.75 -42.73
CA ASP A 349 1.40 3.30 -43.37
C ASP A 349 1.36 1.76 -43.47
N GLY A 350 0.25 1.16 -43.02
CA GLY A 350 0.08 -0.29 -42.97
C GLY A 350 0.71 -0.99 -41.77
N ALA A 351 1.22 -0.25 -40.77
CA ALA A 351 1.74 -0.85 -39.54
C ALA A 351 0.64 -1.51 -38.71
N VAL A 352 0.89 -2.75 -38.29
CA VAL A 352 0.07 -3.50 -37.33
C VAL A 352 0.68 -3.31 -35.94
N ILE A 353 -0.14 -2.90 -34.97
CA ILE A 353 0.32 -2.51 -33.62
C ILE A 353 0.95 -3.71 -32.90
N GLU A 354 0.33 -4.86 -33.03
CA GLU A 354 0.70 -6.12 -32.40
C GLU A 354 2.07 -6.62 -32.90
N ASP A 355 2.40 -6.37 -34.17
CA ASP A 355 3.69 -6.73 -34.75
C ASP A 355 4.83 -5.82 -34.25
N ILE A 356 4.50 -4.61 -33.80
CA ILE A 356 5.48 -3.62 -33.31
C ILE A 356 5.81 -3.84 -31.83
N TYR A 357 4.79 -4.06 -30.99
CA TYR A 357 4.97 -4.22 -29.55
C TYR A 357 3.81 -5.01 -28.93
N ASN A 358 4.05 -6.30 -28.69
CA ASN A 358 3.09 -7.19 -28.05
C ASN A 358 3.73 -8.13 -27.01
N PRO A 359 4.39 -7.61 -25.96
CA PRO A 359 4.81 -8.46 -24.86
C PRO A 359 3.60 -8.87 -24.03
N ALA A 360 3.59 -10.12 -23.55
CA ALA A 360 2.57 -10.58 -22.63
C ALA A 360 2.69 -9.84 -21.28
N LEU A 361 1.57 -9.32 -20.77
CA LEU A 361 1.57 -8.58 -19.50
C LEU A 361 2.04 -9.47 -18.34
N ILE A 362 1.61 -10.72 -18.35
CA ILE A 362 2.03 -11.76 -17.41
C ILE A 362 2.93 -12.73 -18.18
N GLY A 363 4.15 -12.97 -17.68
CA GLY A 363 5.23 -13.65 -18.38
C GLY A 363 6.37 -12.67 -18.70
N ASP A 364 6.18 -11.81 -19.70
CA ASP A 364 7.24 -10.91 -20.20
C ASP A 364 7.42 -9.65 -19.34
N VAL A 365 6.32 -9.02 -18.92
CA VAL A 365 6.36 -7.77 -18.14
C VAL A 365 6.40 -8.06 -16.64
N ILE A 366 5.43 -8.81 -16.14
CA ILE A 366 5.35 -9.26 -14.74
C ILE A 366 5.41 -10.79 -14.71
N THR A 367 6.23 -11.37 -13.85
CA THR A 367 6.29 -12.83 -13.72
C THR A 367 5.19 -13.35 -12.80
N GLU A 368 4.73 -14.59 -13.02
CA GLU A 368 3.78 -15.25 -12.13
C GLU A 368 4.33 -15.42 -10.70
N GLU A 369 5.64 -15.67 -10.57
CA GLU A 369 6.28 -15.78 -9.26
C GLU A 369 6.14 -14.48 -8.44
N GLU A 370 6.27 -13.32 -9.09
CA GLU A 370 6.02 -12.02 -8.43
C GLU A 370 4.57 -11.90 -7.96
N LEU A 371 3.61 -12.38 -8.75
CA LEU A 371 2.19 -12.32 -8.41
C LEU A 371 1.85 -13.24 -7.24
N TRP A 372 2.31 -14.49 -7.28
CA TRP A 372 1.98 -15.50 -6.26
C TRP A 372 2.69 -15.25 -4.93
N ALA A 373 3.85 -14.60 -4.92
CA ALA A 373 4.54 -14.23 -3.67
C ALA A 373 3.80 -13.16 -2.81
N CYS A 374 2.74 -12.53 -3.32
CA CYS A 374 1.97 -11.55 -2.55
C CYS A 374 1.04 -12.21 -1.51
N THR A 375 1.26 -11.90 -0.23
CA THR A 375 0.40 -12.38 0.87
C THR A 375 -0.82 -11.49 1.17
N THR A 376 -1.11 -10.53 0.28
CA THR A 376 -2.17 -9.52 0.42
C THR A 376 -2.14 -8.74 1.75
N CYS A 377 -1.00 -8.66 2.45
CA CYS A 377 -0.95 -8.07 3.79
C CYS A 377 -1.10 -6.53 3.85
N ARG A 378 -1.05 -5.83 2.71
CA ARG A 378 -1.14 -4.36 2.57
C ARG A 378 -0.08 -3.51 3.30
N ASN A 379 1.01 -4.10 3.77
CA ASN A 379 2.10 -3.31 4.35
C ASN A 379 2.71 -2.33 3.30
N CYS A 380 2.81 -2.76 2.04
CA CYS A 380 3.25 -1.91 0.94
C CYS A 380 2.40 -0.64 0.73
N GLU A 381 1.08 -0.76 0.88
CA GLU A 381 0.14 0.34 0.70
C GLU A 381 0.13 1.27 1.91
N ASP A 382 0.21 0.72 3.13
CA ASP A 382 0.28 1.55 4.33
C ASP A 382 1.53 2.45 4.34
N GLN A 383 2.64 1.94 3.80
CA GLN A 383 3.94 2.62 3.73
C GLN A 383 4.08 3.54 2.50
N CYS A 384 3.10 3.52 1.59
CA CYS A 384 3.15 4.31 0.38
C CYS A 384 2.80 5.79 0.66
N PRO A 385 3.71 6.74 0.42
CA PRO A 385 3.46 8.17 0.67
C PRO A 385 2.43 8.79 -0.28
N VAL A 386 2.26 8.18 -1.46
CA VAL A 386 1.42 8.66 -2.55
C VAL A 386 0.20 7.75 -2.75
N MET A 387 -0.15 6.95 -1.74
CA MET A 387 -1.40 6.18 -1.66
C MET A 387 -1.63 5.19 -2.81
N ILE A 388 -0.56 4.57 -3.34
CA ILE A 388 -0.67 3.51 -4.35
C ILE A 388 -1.28 2.23 -3.76
N GLU A 389 -2.32 1.73 -4.43
CA GLU A 389 -3.04 0.50 -4.11
C GLU A 389 -2.39 -0.69 -4.84
N HIS A 390 -1.30 -1.23 -4.28
CA HIS A 390 -0.53 -2.29 -4.93
C HIS A 390 -1.28 -3.63 -4.99
N VAL A 391 -2.10 -3.93 -3.96
CA VAL A 391 -2.74 -5.25 -3.82
C VAL A 391 -3.83 -5.44 -4.87
N SER A 392 -4.60 -4.41 -5.20
CA SER A 392 -5.65 -4.50 -6.24
C SER A 392 -5.06 -4.87 -7.60
N HIS A 393 -3.95 -4.24 -8.01
CA HIS A 393 -3.25 -4.59 -9.25
C HIS A 393 -2.88 -6.08 -9.29
N ILE A 394 -2.34 -6.62 -8.20
CA ILE A 394 -1.92 -8.03 -8.14
C ILE A 394 -3.14 -8.95 -8.18
N ILE A 395 -4.21 -8.63 -7.45
CA ILE A 395 -5.42 -9.45 -7.44
C ILE A 395 -6.09 -9.45 -8.81
N ASP A 396 -6.15 -8.32 -9.51
CA ASP A 396 -6.76 -8.27 -10.84
C ASP A 396 -5.92 -9.04 -11.89
N LEU A 397 -4.60 -9.07 -11.75
CA LEU A 397 -3.71 -9.94 -12.56
C LEU A 397 -3.93 -11.43 -12.22
N ARG A 398 -4.11 -11.77 -10.94
CA ARG A 398 -4.45 -13.15 -10.52
C ARG A 398 -5.83 -13.58 -11.01
N ARG A 399 -6.80 -12.67 -11.03
CA ARG A 399 -8.14 -12.91 -11.57
C ARG A 399 -8.08 -13.34 -13.03
N TYR A 400 -7.23 -12.71 -13.83
CA TYR A 400 -6.99 -13.12 -15.21
C TYR A 400 -6.37 -14.51 -15.32
N LEU A 401 -5.29 -14.77 -14.55
CA LEU A 401 -4.67 -16.09 -14.54
C LEU A 401 -5.66 -17.19 -14.17
N VAL A 402 -6.50 -16.96 -13.16
CA VAL A 402 -7.39 -17.99 -12.63
C VAL A 402 -8.66 -18.17 -13.46
N MET A 403 -9.35 -17.09 -13.82
CA MET A 403 -10.67 -17.18 -14.45
C MET A 403 -10.62 -17.22 -15.98
N THR A 404 -9.56 -16.71 -16.60
CA THR A 404 -9.42 -16.69 -18.06
C THR A 404 -8.41 -17.72 -18.54
N GLU A 405 -7.23 -17.76 -17.95
CA GLU A 405 -6.19 -18.73 -18.37
C GLU A 405 -6.35 -20.12 -17.70
N GLY A 406 -7.12 -20.23 -16.61
CA GLY A 406 -7.23 -21.47 -15.84
C GLY A 406 -5.94 -21.89 -15.13
N ARG A 407 -5.03 -20.94 -14.88
CA ARG A 407 -3.67 -21.17 -14.37
C ARG A 407 -3.56 -20.76 -12.90
N MET A 408 -3.17 -21.72 -12.07
CA MET A 408 -2.81 -21.51 -10.66
C MET A 408 -1.87 -22.62 -10.19
N ASP A 409 -1.29 -22.45 -9.00
CA ASP A 409 -0.53 -23.50 -8.34
C ASP A 409 -1.39 -24.74 -8.06
N GLY A 410 -0.81 -25.94 -8.17
CA GLY A 410 -1.56 -27.19 -8.05
C GLY A 410 -2.16 -27.42 -6.66
N ASP A 411 -1.50 -26.96 -5.59
CA ASP A 411 -2.02 -27.10 -4.23
C ASP A 411 -3.12 -26.07 -3.95
N ALA A 412 -2.97 -24.85 -4.49
CA ALA A 412 -4.06 -23.88 -4.52
C ALA A 412 -5.29 -24.42 -5.28
N GLN A 413 -5.09 -25.05 -6.45
CA GLN A 413 -6.18 -25.64 -7.24
C GLN A 413 -6.91 -26.76 -6.49
N ARG A 414 -6.16 -27.57 -5.73
CA ARG A 414 -6.73 -28.62 -4.88
C ARG A 414 -7.61 -28.02 -3.79
N ALA A 415 -7.11 -27.00 -3.07
CA ALA A 415 -7.89 -26.31 -2.05
C ALA A 415 -9.17 -25.68 -2.64
N MET A 416 -9.08 -25.09 -3.83
CA MET A 416 -10.22 -24.51 -4.54
C MET A 416 -11.28 -25.54 -4.91
N THR A 417 -10.86 -26.65 -5.53
CA THR A 417 -11.75 -27.78 -5.85
C THR A 417 -12.42 -28.35 -4.60
N ASN A 418 -11.69 -28.43 -3.49
CA ASN A 418 -12.22 -28.90 -2.22
C ASN A 418 -13.27 -27.93 -1.64
N ILE A 419 -13.02 -26.61 -1.72
CA ILE A 419 -13.98 -25.59 -1.29
C ILE A 419 -15.27 -25.68 -2.11
N GLU A 420 -15.16 -25.81 -3.43
CA GLU A 420 -16.31 -25.96 -4.32
C GLU A 420 -17.14 -27.21 -3.97
N ARG A 421 -16.49 -28.37 -3.79
CA ARG A 421 -17.18 -29.65 -3.59
C ARG A 421 -17.69 -29.87 -2.16
N GLN A 422 -16.92 -29.46 -1.16
CA GLN A 422 -17.16 -29.78 0.25
C GLN A 422 -17.37 -28.55 1.14
N GLY A 423 -17.23 -27.33 0.61
CA GLY A 423 -17.34 -26.10 1.39
C GLY A 423 -16.15 -25.86 2.33
N ASN A 424 -15.04 -26.59 2.19
CA ASN A 424 -13.84 -26.42 3.00
C ASN A 424 -12.56 -26.80 2.21
N PRO A 425 -11.42 -26.18 2.51
CA PRO A 425 -10.18 -26.35 1.73
C PRO A 425 -9.50 -27.71 1.89
N TRP A 426 -9.80 -28.47 2.95
CA TRP A 426 -9.25 -29.81 3.17
C TRP A 426 -10.01 -30.93 2.46
N GLY A 427 -11.19 -30.64 1.91
CA GLY A 427 -12.03 -31.66 1.25
C GLY A 427 -12.67 -32.65 2.23
N LEU A 428 -12.71 -32.30 3.52
CA LEU A 428 -13.34 -33.11 4.56
C LEU A 428 -14.87 -33.08 4.40
N ASN A 429 -15.54 -34.08 4.95
CA ASN A 429 -16.99 -34.22 4.77
C ASN A 429 -17.73 -33.08 5.48
N ARG A 430 -18.58 -32.35 4.75
CA ARG A 430 -19.37 -31.24 5.32
C ARG A 430 -20.26 -31.62 6.52
N LYS A 431 -20.60 -32.91 6.68
CA LYS A 431 -21.39 -33.41 7.82
C LYS A 431 -20.61 -33.47 9.14
N GLU A 432 -19.28 -33.37 9.07
CA GLU A 432 -18.38 -33.38 10.22
C GLU A 432 -18.09 -31.96 10.74
N LYS A 433 -18.64 -30.93 10.10
CA LYS A 433 -18.29 -29.53 10.34
C LYS A 433 -18.63 -29.04 11.75
N GLU A 434 -19.61 -29.66 12.41
CA GLU A 434 -20.00 -29.33 13.77
C GLU A 434 -19.42 -30.27 14.84
N ASN A 435 -18.66 -31.30 14.46
CA ASN A 435 -18.13 -32.32 15.39
C ASN A 435 -17.20 -31.73 16.46
N TRP A 436 -16.46 -30.66 16.14
CA TRP A 436 -15.56 -29.99 17.07
C TRP A 436 -16.26 -29.53 18.37
N ARG A 437 -17.57 -29.29 18.33
CA ARG A 437 -18.35 -28.88 19.50
C ARG A 437 -18.44 -29.98 20.58
N GLU A 438 -18.23 -31.23 20.18
CA GLU A 438 -18.28 -32.40 21.07
C GLU A 438 -17.00 -32.56 21.90
N ALA A 439 -15.91 -31.85 21.53
CA ALA A 439 -14.62 -31.92 22.22
C ALA A 439 -14.69 -31.48 23.70
N ARG A 440 -15.68 -30.66 24.06
CA ARG A 440 -15.93 -30.21 25.44
C ARG A 440 -17.43 -30.23 25.75
N PRO A 441 -17.96 -31.36 26.26
CA PRO A 441 -19.38 -31.51 26.58
C PRO A 441 -19.93 -30.54 27.63
N ASP A 442 -19.04 -29.91 28.42
CA ASP A 442 -19.39 -28.88 29.40
C ASP A 442 -19.73 -27.51 28.77
N VAL A 443 -19.45 -27.33 27.47
CA VAL A 443 -19.68 -26.08 26.75
C VAL A 443 -20.96 -26.18 25.93
N HIS A 444 -21.88 -25.24 26.13
CA HIS A 444 -23.15 -25.22 25.41
C HIS A 444 -23.01 -24.48 24.08
N ILE A 445 -23.04 -25.24 22.97
CA ILE A 445 -22.81 -24.75 21.61
C ILE A 445 -23.99 -25.20 20.71
N PRO A 446 -25.13 -24.50 20.76
CA PRO A 446 -26.31 -24.89 20.02
C PRO A 446 -26.21 -24.45 18.54
N THR A 447 -26.81 -25.23 17.65
CA THR A 447 -27.03 -24.82 16.26
C THR A 447 -28.26 -23.92 16.16
N VAL A 448 -28.33 -23.08 15.11
CA VAL A 448 -29.53 -22.28 14.80
C VAL A 448 -30.78 -23.17 14.74
N LYS A 449 -30.66 -24.39 14.23
CA LYS A 449 -31.75 -25.37 14.16
C LYS A 449 -32.21 -25.83 15.54
N GLU A 450 -31.30 -26.06 16.47
CA GLU A 450 -31.60 -26.45 17.84
C GLU A 450 -32.27 -25.31 18.61
N VAL A 451 -31.73 -24.08 18.50
CA VAL A 451 -32.30 -22.86 19.10
C VAL A 451 -33.73 -22.61 18.59
N SER A 452 -33.93 -22.67 17.27
CA SER A 452 -35.26 -22.47 16.66
C SER A 452 -36.27 -23.54 17.11
N LYS A 453 -35.86 -24.81 17.23
CA LYS A 453 -36.73 -25.89 17.72
C LYS A 453 -37.10 -25.74 19.19
N ALA A 454 -36.21 -25.18 20.00
CA ALA A 454 -36.47 -24.89 21.41
C ALA A 454 -37.38 -23.67 21.61
N GLY A 455 -37.69 -22.91 20.55
CA GLY A 455 -38.41 -21.64 20.66
C GLY A 455 -37.57 -20.54 21.33
N GLU A 456 -36.24 -20.69 21.29
CA GLU A 456 -35.29 -19.74 21.85
C GLU A 456 -34.79 -18.77 20.77
N GLU A 457 -34.19 -17.67 21.21
CA GLU A 457 -33.54 -16.68 20.34
C GLU A 457 -32.04 -16.62 20.67
N PHE A 458 -31.21 -16.43 19.64
CA PHE A 458 -29.79 -16.15 19.77
C PHE A 458 -29.51 -14.69 19.36
N GLU A 459 -28.50 -14.07 19.96
CA GLU A 459 -28.09 -12.70 19.62
C GLU A 459 -27.00 -12.69 18.54
N TYR A 460 -26.03 -13.59 18.64
CA TYR A 460 -24.89 -13.66 17.74
C TYR A 460 -24.86 -14.98 16.98
N LEU A 461 -24.67 -14.92 15.66
CA LEU A 461 -24.15 -16.07 14.93
C LEU A 461 -22.65 -16.15 15.19
N PHE A 462 -22.20 -17.23 15.83
CA PHE A 462 -20.78 -17.55 15.88
C PHE A 462 -20.38 -18.23 14.56
N TRP A 463 -19.76 -17.47 13.67
CA TRP A 463 -19.14 -18.00 12.46
C TRP A 463 -17.80 -18.63 12.81
N VAL A 464 -17.74 -19.96 12.71
CA VAL A 464 -16.59 -20.77 13.13
C VAL A 464 -15.52 -20.79 12.04
N GLY A 465 -15.96 -20.82 10.78
CA GLY A 465 -15.11 -20.91 9.61
C GLY A 465 -14.48 -22.30 9.42
N SER A 466 -13.80 -22.50 8.29
CA SER A 466 -13.16 -23.79 8.01
C SER A 466 -12.05 -24.13 9.01
N MET A 467 -11.27 -23.15 9.48
CA MET A 467 -10.20 -23.38 10.47
C MET A 467 -10.80 -23.87 11.79
N GLY A 468 -11.72 -23.11 12.39
CA GLY A 468 -12.30 -23.50 13.69
C GLY A 468 -13.07 -24.81 13.64
N SER A 469 -13.59 -25.21 12.48
CA SER A 469 -14.31 -26.49 12.33
C SER A 469 -13.41 -27.70 12.10
N PHE A 470 -12.33 -27.56 11.32
CA PHE A 470 -11.59 -28.71 10.78
C PHE A 470 -10.12 -28.77 11.18
N ASP A 471 -9.50 -27.65 11.54
CA ASP A 471 -8.10 -27.63 11.98
C ASP A 471 -8.02 -27.89 13.50
N ASN A 472 -7.36 -28.98 13.89
CA ASN A 472 -7.28 -29.43 15.29
C ASN A 472 -6.72 -28.35 16.24
N ARG A 473 -5.81 -27.49 15.76
CA ARG A 473 -5.27 -26.40 16.57
C ARG A 473 -6.31 -25.30 16.78
N SER A 474 -7.04 -24.95 15.73
CA SER A 474 -8.03 -23.88 15.72
C SER A 474 -9.35 -24.27 16.38
N GLN A 475 -9.70 -25.56 16.42
CA GLN A 475 -10.84 -26.07 17.20
C GLN A 475 -10.71 -25.69 18.68
N LYS A 476 -9.50 -25.75 19.25
CA LYS A 476 -9.25 -25.32 20.64
C LYS A 476 -9.60 -23.85 20.88
N ILE A 477 -9.35 -22.98 19.89
CA ILE A 477 -9.72 -21.56 19.93
C ILE A 477 -11.24 -21.41 19.92
N ALA A 478 -11.92 -22.13 19.01
CA ALA A 478 -13.38 -22.06 18.87
C ALA A 478 -14.09 -22.51 20.16
N VAL A 479 -13.61 -23.59 20.79
CA VAL A 479 -14.12 -24.10 22.06
C VAL A 479 -13.85 -23.13 23.22
N ALA A 480 -12.63 -22.62 23.34
CA ALA A 480 -12.27 -21.64 24.37
C ALA A 480 -13.14 -20.38 24.27
N PHE A 481 -13.35 -19.88 23.06
CA PHE A 481 -14.20 -18.72 22.81
C PHE A 481 -15.68 -18.99 23.12
N ALA A 482 -16.21 -20.16 22.71
CA ALA A 482 -17.58 -20.57 23.05
C ALA A 482 -17.80 -20.66 24.56
N ARG A 483 -16.83 -21.20 25.31
CA ARG A 483 -16.88 -21.27 26.77
C ARG A 483 -16.85 -19.90 27.43
N LEU A 484 -16.01 -18.98 26.94
CA LEU A 484 -16.00 -17.60 27.40
C LEU A 484 -17.34 -16.89 27.12
N MET A 485 -17.97 -17.15 25.97
CA MET A 485 -19.31 -16.65 25.69
C MET A 485 -20.36 -17.22 26.65
N ASN A 486 -20.30 -18.51 26.98
CA ASN A 486 -21.20 -19.12 27.97
C ASN A 486 -21.00 -18.49 29.36
N GLU A 487 -19.75 -18.35 29.83
CA GLU A 487 -19.44 -17.73 31.13
C GLU A 487 -19.94 -16.29 31.21
N ALA A 488 -19.79 -15.53 30.12
CA ALA A 488 -20.27 -14.16 30.05
C ALA A 488 -21.80 -14.07 29.92
N GLY A 489 -22.52 -15.17 29.66
CA GLY A 489 -23.96 -15.19 29.38
C GLY A 489 -24.33 -14.61 28.02
N VAL A 490 -23.46 -14.72 27.01
CA VAL A 490 -23.74 -14.33 25.62
C VAL A 490 -24.58 -15.42 24.96
N LYS A 491 -25.73 -15.04 24.37
CA LYS A 491 -26.58 -15.96 23.62
C LYS A 491 -26.08 -16.05 22.17
N PHE A 492 -25.54 -17.20 21.79
CA PHE A 492 -25.05 -17.42 20.43
C PHE A 492 -25.54 -18.76 19.87
N ALA A 493 -25.47 -18.89 18.55
CA ALA A 493 -25.69 -20.14 17.84
C ALA A 493 -24.68 -20.30 16.71
N ILE A 494 -24.44 -21.53 16.26
CA ILE A 494 -23.66 -21.84 15.06
C ILE A 494 -24.57 -22.28 13.92
N LEU A 495 -24.16 -22.08 12.67
CA LEU A 495 -24.86 -22.62 11.49
C LEU A 495 -24.73 -24.16 11.39
N GLY A 496 -23.75 -24.74 12.09
CA GLY A 496 -23.49 -26.17 12.10
C GLY A 496 -23.09 -26.67 10.70
N ASN A 497 -23.60 -27.84 10.33
CA ASN A 497 -23.34 -28.48 9.02
C ASN A 497 -23.80 -27.69 7.79
N LYS A 498 -24.50 -26.56 7.95
CA LYS A 498 -24.89 -25.68 6.83
C LYS A 498 -23.86 -24.60 6.52
N GLU A 499 -22.94 -24.31 7.43
CA GLU A 499 -21.91 -23.29 7.21
C GLU A 499 -20.96 -23.73 6.08
N LYS A 500 -20.71 -22.85 5.10
CA LYS A 500 -19.71 -23.08 4.03
C LYS A 500 -18.42 -22.30 4.32
N ASN A 501 -17.51 -22.26 3.35
CA ASN A 501 -16.34 -21.38 3.40
C ASN A 501 -16.78 -19.90 3.28
N SER A 502 -16.03 -18.98 3.90
CA SER A 502 -16.33 -17.54 3.82
C SER A 502 -16.07 -16.94 2.43
N GLY A 503 -15.26 -17.62 1.61
CA GLY A 503 -14.88 -17.19 0.28
C GLY A 503 -13.62 -16.32 0.21
N ASP A 504 -12.95 -16.03 1.33
CA ASP A 504 -11.72 -15.20 1.31
C ASP A 504 -10.61 -15.83 0.48
N THR A 505 -10.31 -17.13 0.68
CA THR A 505 -9.28 -17.83 -0.10
C THR A 505 -9.57 -17.77 -1.61
N PRO A 506 -10.76 -18.21 -2.11
CA PRO A 506 -11.16 -18.04 -3.50
C PRO A 506 -10.92 -16.63 -4.03
N ARG A 507 -11.38 -15.62 -3.29
CA ARG A 507 -11.31 -14.23 -3.74
C ARG A 507 -9.87 -13.71 -3.84
N ARG A 508 -8.98 -14.06 -2.91
CA ARG A 508 -7.57 -13.62 -2.95
C ARG A 508 -6.71 -14.40 -3.94
N LEU A 509 -7.10 -15.62 -4.28
CA LEU A 509 -6.47 -16.39 -5.35
C LEU A 509 -6.92 -15.90 -6.74
N GLY A 510 -8.05 -15.19 -6.83
CA GLY A 510 -8.56 -14.62 -8.07
C GLY A 510 -9.76 -15.35 -8.65
N ASN A 511 -10.33 -16.34 -7.96
CA ASN A 511 -11.55 -17.01 -8.36
C ASN A 511 -12.77 -16.26 -7.81
N GLU A 512 -13.18 -15.20 -8.52
CA GLU A 512 -14.33 -14.38 -8.13
C GLU A 512 -15.65 -15.16 -8.30
N PHE A 513 -15.75 -16.08 -9.27
CA PHE A 513 -16.94 -16.90 -9.48
C PHE A 513 -17.28 -17.74 -8.23
N LEU A 514 -16.33 -18.55 -7.76
CA LEU A 514 -16.54 -19.37 -6.55
C LEU A 514 -16.79 -18.49 -5.32
N PHE A 515 -16.13 -17.33 -5.22
CA PHE A 515 -16.40 -16.39 -4.14
C PHE A 515 -17.86 -15.91 -4.16
N GLN A 516 -18.40 -15.49 -5.31
CA GLN A 516 -19.77 -14.98 -5.40
C GLN A 516 -20.80 -16.09 -5.14
N GLU A 517 -20.56 -17.32 -5.59
CA GLU A 517 -21.42 -18.48 -5.29
C GLU A 517 -21.49 -18.75 -3.77
N LEU A 518 -20.32 -18.73 -3.10
CA LEU A 518 -20.23 -18.90 -1.66
C LEU A 518 -20.91 -17.74 -0.91
N ALA A 519 -20.67 -16.50 -1.34
CA ALA A 519 -21.27 -15.31 -0.74
C ALA A 519 -22.79 -15.35 -0.83
N GLY A 520 -23.35 -15.59 -2.01
CA GLY A 520 -24.81 -15.71 -2.20
C GLY A 520 -25.41 -16.86 -1.39
N SER A 521 -24.74 -18.02 -1.35
CA SER A 521 -25.17 -19.16 -0.54
C SER A 521 -25.21 -18.83 0.96
N ASN A 522 -24.14 -18.21 1.47
CA ASN A 522 -24.01 -17.86 2.88
C ASN A 522 -25.04 -16.79 3.28
N ILE A 523 -25.21 -15.74 2.47
CA ILE A 523 -26.19 -14.68 2.70
C ILE A 523 -27.61 -15.26 2.75
N SER A 524 -27.96 -16.15 1.81
CA SER A 524 -29.27 -16.81 1.83
C SER A 524 -29.50 -17.62 3.12
N GLU A 525 -28.46 -18.26 3.67
CA GLU A 525 -28.58 -18.98 4.93
C GLU A 525 -28.67 -18.01 6.13
N PHE A 526 -27.93 -16.90 6.11
CA PHE A 526 -28.03 -15.86 7.13
C PHE A 526 -29.45 -15.25 7.20
N GLU A 527 -30.06 -14.96 6.06
CA GLU A 527 -31.43 -14.47 5.97
C GLU A 527 -32.44 -15.48 6.51
N LYS A 528 -32.33 -16.76 6.10
CA LYS A 528 -33.19 -17.85 6.62
C LYS A 528 -33.07 -18.04 8.13
N ALA A 529 -31.88 -17.79 8.67
CA ALA A 529 -31.58 -17.89 10.09
C ALA A 529 -31.88 -16.62 10.89
N GLY A 530 -32.31 -15.52 10.24
CA GLY A 530 -32.57 -14.25 10.90
C GLY A 530 -31.32 -13.59 11.50
N VAL A 531 -30.14 -13.84 10.92
CA VAL A 531 -28.87 -13.35 11.45
C VAL A 531 -28.76 -11.85 11.26
N THR A 532 -28.43 -11.13 12.32
CA THR A 532 -28.19 -9.67 12.30
C THR A 532 -26.81 -9.29 12.86
N LYS A 533 -26.23 -10.16 13.70
CA LYS A 533 -24.88 -10.02 14.24
C LYS A 533 -24.08 -11.29 14.01
N ILE A 534 -22.85 -11.14 13.52
CA ILE A 534 -21.87 -12.21 13.35
C ILE A 534 -20.69 -11.93 14.26
N VAL A 535 -20.22 -12.95 14.97
CA VAL A 535 -18.91 -12.94 15.63
C VAL A 535 -18.05 -14.07 15.09
N THR A 536 -16.75 -13.84 14.91
CA THR A 536 -15.83 -14.87 14.41
C THR A 536 -14.45 -14.76 15.03
N ILE A 537 -13.77 -15.91 15.13
CA ILE A 537 -12.37 -16.00 15.58
C ILE A 537 -11.36 -15.73 14.45
N ASP A 538 -11.83 -15.60 13.20
CA ASP A 538 -10.97 -15.48 12.03
C ASP A 538 -11.03 -14.07 11.42
N PRO A 539 -9.93 -13.28 11.47
CA PRO A 539 -9.85 -11.98 10.82
C PRO A 539 -10.14 -11.98 9.32
N HIS A 540 -9.90 -13.09 8.62
CA HIS A 540 -10.18 -13.20 7.18
C HIS A 540 -11.70 -13.18 6.94
N ALA A 541 -12.43 -14.05 7.63
CA ALA A 541 -13.89 -14.06 7.62
C ALA A 541 -14.48 -12.73 8.15
N TYR A 542 -13.92 -12.18 9.23
CA TYR A 542 -14.31 -10.88 9.75
C TYR A 542 -14.22 -9.78 8.69
N ASN A 543 -13.09 -9.69 7.99
CA ASN A 543 -12.89 -8.68 6.95
C ASN A 543 -13.87 -8.87 5.78
N ILE A 544 -14.09 -10.11 5.34
CA ILE A 544 -14.95 -10.35 4.18
C ILE A 544 -16.42 -10.04 4.48
N PHE A 545 -16.93 -10.46 5.65
CA PHE A 545 -18.30 -10.17 6.04
C PHE A 545 -18.54 -8.68 6.31
N LYS A 546 -17.59 -8.01 6.95
CA LYS A 546 -17.71 -6.60 7.32
C LYS A 546 -17.59 -5.67 6.12
N ASN A 547 -16.66 -5.95 5.20
CA ASN A 547 -16.25 -4.98 4.18
C ASN A 547 -16.67 -5.36 2.76
N GLU A 548 -16.87 -6.65 2.47
CA GLU A 548 -16.98 -7.15 1.11
C GLU A 548 -18.33 -7.81 0.79
N TYR A 549 -18.92 -8.56 1.73
CA TYR A 549 -20.28 -9.09 1.60
C TYR A 549 -21.37 -8.02 1.42
N PRO A 550 -21.23 -6.77 1.92
CA PRO A 550 -22.19 -5.72 1.64
C PRO A 550 -22.40 -5.40 0.16
N ASP A 551 -21.40 -5.66 -0.70
CA ASP A 551 -21.57 -5.51 -2.16
C ASP A 551 -22.54 -6.54 -2.76
N PHE A 552 -22.86 -7.60 -2.01
CA PHE A 552 -23.70 -8.73 -2.42
C PHE A 552 -25.02 -8.80 -1.65
N GLY A 553 -25.39 -7.72 -0.96
CA GLY A 553 -26.68 -7.59 -0.27
C GLY A 553 -26.68 -7.97 1.21
N TRP A 554 -25.54 -8.37 1.78
CA TRP A 554 -25.46 -8.60 3.23
C TRP A 554 -25.46 -7.29 4.02
N SER A 555 -26.19 -7.25 5.13
CA SER A 555 -26.04 -6.19 6.12
C SER A 555 -26.15 -6.75 7.52
N GLY A 556 -25.30 -6.29 8.43
CA GLY A 556 -25.26 -6.78 9.80
C GLY A 556 -24.04 -6.28 10.55
N GLU A 557 -24.07 -6.41 11.87
CA GLU A 557 -22.91 -6.15 12.71
C GLU A 557 -21.94 -7.34 12.62
N VAL A 558 -20.66 -7.07 12.43
CA VAL A 558 -19.62 -8.11 12.40
C VAL A 558 -18.55 -7.74 13.41
N LEU A 559 -18.32 -8.62 14.37
CA LEU A 559 -17.30 -8.49 15.40
C LEU A 559 -16.23 -9.57 15.24
N HIS A 560 -14.98 -9.18 15.47
CA HIS A 560 -13.93 -10.15 15.72
C HIS A 560 -13.98 -10.56 17.20
N HIS A 561 -13.60 -11.80 17.54
CA HIS A 561 -13.67 -12.30 18.91
C HIS A 561 -12.87 -11.42 19.89
N THR A 562 -11.75 -10.83 19.46
CA THR A 562 -10.97 -9.92 20.33
C THR A 562 -11.72 -8.63 20.67
N GLU A 563 -12.58 -8.12 19.78
CA GLU A 563 -13.39 -6.93 20.07
C GLU A 563 -14.46 -7.28 21.12
N MET A 564 -15.18 -8.40 20.91
CA MET A 564 -16.17 -8.88 21.87
C MET A 564 -15.55 -9.20 23.23
N LEU A 565 -14.44 -9.95 23.27
CA LEU A 565 -13.78 -10.32 24.52
C LEU A 565 -13.28 -9.10 25.29
N TYR A 566 -12.79 -8.08 24.58
CA TYR A 566 -12.40 -6.82 25.21
C TYR A 566 -13.61 -6.15 25.88
N ASP A 567 -14.72 -6.02 25.17
CA ASP A 567 -15.95 -5.42 25.72
C ASP A 567 -16.47 -6.21 26.93
N LEU A 568 -16.46 -7.54 26.87
CA LEU A 568 -16.89 -8.41 27.97
C LEU A 568 -15.98 -8.27 29.22
N VAL A 569 -14.68 -8.08 29.02
CA VAL A 569 -13.73 -7.79 30.11
C VAL A 569 -13.98 -6.40 30.70
N GLN A 570 -14.17 -5.37 29.87
CA GLN A 570 -14.45 -4.01 30.33
C GLN A 570 -15.78 -3.91 31.09
N GLN A 571 -16.78 -4.68 30.68
CA GLN A 571 -18.08 -4.78 31.36
C GLN A 571 -18.02 -5.61 32.65
N GLY A 572 -16.89 -6.26 32.94
CA GLY A 572 -16.74 -7.15 34.10
C GLY A 572 -17.55 -8.45 34.01
N ARG A 573 -18.04 -8.80 32.82
CA ARG A 573 -18.72 -10.10 32.54
C ARG A 573 -17.71 -11.23 32.45
N LEU A 574 -16.49 -10.93 31.98
CA LEU A 574 -15.33 -11.80 32.08
C LEU A 574 -14.33 -11.16 33.04
N LYS A 575 -13.94 -11.89 34.09
CA LYS A 575 -13.03 -11.39 35.12
C LYS A 575 -11.77 -12.25 35.16
N PRO A 576 -10.67 -11.82 34.51
CA PRO A 576 -9.38 -12.51 34.60
C PRO A 576 -8.89 -12.47 36.05
N GLN A 577 -8.87 -13.62 36.72
CA GLN A 577 -8.56 -13.74 38.16
C GLN A 577 -7.40 -14.69 38.44
N HIS A 578 -7.17 -15.67 37.56
CA HIS A 578 -6.07 -16.61 37.65
C HIS A 578 -4.85 -16.06 36.89
N ALA A 579 -3.69 -16.08 37.55
CA ALA A 579 -2.47 -15.53 36.99
C ALA A 579 -1.85 -16.43 35.92
N ILE A 580 -1.37 -15.83 34.84
CA ILE A 580 -0.56 -16.46 33.80
C ILE A 580 0.81 -15.78 33.86
N ASN A 581 1.76 -16.38 34.59
CA ASN A 581 3.10 -15.83 34.84
C ASN A 581 4.03 -16.02 33.63
N GLU A 582 3.62 -15.50 32.47
CA GLU A 582 4.30 -15.69 31.19
C GLU A 582 4.73 -14.34 30.59
N THR A 583 5.83 -14.36 29.82
CA THR A 583 6.23 -13.22 28.97
C THR A 583 5.68 -13.42 27.58
N ILE A 584 4.70 -12.61 27.20
CA ILE A 584 3.92 -12.80 25.97
C ILE A 584 4.31 -11.72 24.96
N THR A 585 4.54 -12.11 23.70
CA THR A 585 4.54 -11.17 22.57
C THR A 585 3.32 -11.40 21.69
N PHE A 586 2.70 -10.32 21.20
CA PHE A 586 1.50 -10.41 20.36
C PHE A 586 1.82 -10.22 18.87
N HIS A 587 1.25 -11.05 18.01
CA HIS A 587 1.32 -10.93 16.57
C HIS A 587 0.06 -10.23 16.02
N ASP A 588 0.25 -9.04 15.44
CA ASP A 588 -0.82 -8.31 14.77
C ASP A 588 -1.21 -8.96 13.43
N SER A 589 -2.42 -9.52 13.37
CA SER A 589 -3.01 -10.00 12.12
C SER A 589 -3.19 -8.86 11.12
N CYS A 590 -2.92 -9.14 9.84
CA CYS A 590 -3.02 -8.16 8.77
C CYS A 590 -4.47 -7.69 8.58
N TYR A 591 -5.43 -8.63 8.56
CA TYR A 591 -6.84 -8.34 8.36
C TYR A 591 -7.50 -7.70 9.58
N LEU A 592 -7.01 -7.95 10.79
CA LEU A 592 -7.50 -7.27 11.99
C LEU A 592 -6.94 -5.84 12.08
N GLY A 593 -5.63 -5.70 11.90
CA GLY A 593 -4.92 -4.42 11.99
C GLY A 593 -5.04 -3.56 10.72
N ARG A 594 -4.27 -3.85 9.68
CA ARG A 594 -4.14 -2.94 8.50
C ARG A 594 -5.40 -2.77 7.67
N TYR A 595 -6.35 -3.70 7.78
CA TYR A 595 -7.62 -3.64 7.07
C TYR A 595 -8.75 -3.02 7.91
N ASN A 596 -8.75 -3.20 9.23
CA ASN A 596 -9.87 -2.83 10.09
C ASN A 596 -9.48 -1.94 11.29
N ASP A 597 -8.22 -1.55 11.39
CA ASP A 597 -7.64 -0.68 12.42
C ASP A 597 -7.82 -1.17 13.88
N VAL A 598 -7.95 -2.49 14.08
CA VAL A 598 -8.07 -3.11 15.41
C VAL A 598 -6.69 -3.55 15.91
N TYR A 599 -6.13 -2.78 16.85
CA TYR A 599 -4.81 -3.05 17.46
C TYR A 599 -4.84 -3.10 18.99
N ASP A 600 -5.67 -2.27 19.63
CA ASP A 600 -5.69 -2.13 21.09
C ASP A 600 -6.44 -3.26 21.82
N PRO A 601 -7.63 -3.71 21.37
CA PRO A 601 -8.39 -4.73 22.10
C PRO A 601 -7.60 -5.99 22.46
N PRO A 602 -6.80 -6.58 21.53
CA PRO A 602 -5.93 -7.70 21.86
C PRO A 602 -4.96 -7.46 23.03
N ARG A 603 -4.38 -6.25 23.08
CA ARG A 603 -3.36 -5.89 24.07
C ARG A 603 -3.98 -5.61 25.43
N GLU A 604 -5.14 -4.95 25.45
CA GLU A 604 -5.85 -4.66 26.69
C GLU A 604 -6.36 -5.94 27.36
N ILE A 605 -6.81 -6.92 26.59
CA ILE A 605 -7.16 -8.25 27.12
C ILE A 605 -5.94 -8.88 27.80
N LEU A 606 -4.79 -8.93 27.11
CA LEU A 606 -3.57 -9.53 27.66
C LEU A 606 -3.07 -8.81 28.91
N ARG A 607 -3.21 -7.47 28.99
CA ARG A 607 -2.86 -6.68 30.18
C ARG A 607 -3.79 -6.89 31.36
N ALA A 608 -5.05 -7.23 31.10
CA ALA A 608 -6.03 -7.51 32.14
C ALA A 608 -5.75 -8.85 32.86
N ILE A 609 -5.01 -9.77 32.23
CA ILE A 609 -4.64 -11.06 32.81
C ILE A 609 -3.54 -10.87 33.87
N PRO A 610 -3.76 -11.27 35.13
CA PRO A 610 -2.74 -11.16 36.17
C PRO A 610 -1.47 -11.96 35.81
N GLY A 611 -0.29 -11.44 36.14
CA GLY A 611 0.99 -12.12 35.90
C GLY A 611 1.56 -12.02 34.49
N VAL A 612 0.77 -11.61 33.48
CA VAL A 612 1.26 -11.46 32.11
C VAL A 612 2.22 -10.29 31.98
N LYS A 613 3.38 -10.55 31.40
CA LYS A 613 4.32 -9.52 30.96
C LYS A 613 4.28 -9.40 29.44
N LEU A 614 3.55 -8.39 28.94
CA LEU A 614 3.48 -8.11 27.50
C LEU A 614 4.75 -7.41 27.01
N VAL A 615 5.40 -7.97 26.00
CA VAL A 615 6.54 -7.38 25.28
C VAL A 615 6.19 -7.22 23.80
N GLU A 616 6.68 -6.15 23.16
CA GLU A 616 6.38 -5.85 21.75
C GLU A 616 7.60 -6.13 20.88
N MET A 617 7.38 -6.78 19.74
CA MET A 617 8.37 -6.88 18.66
C MET A 617 8.69 -5.49 18.09
N ASP A 618 9.91 -5.30 17.56
CA ASP A 618 10.32 -4.05 16.89
C ASP A 618 9.35 -3.62 15.78
N ARG A 619 8.89 -4.60 14.99
CA ARG A 619 7.80 -4.43 14.01
C ARG A 619 6.48 -4.88 14.61
N THR A 620 5.70 -3.93 15.08
CA THR A 620 4.39 -4.12 15.70
C THR A 620 3.33 -3.21 15.08
N ARG A 621 2.05 -3.48 15.37
CA ARG A 621 0.88 -2.76 14.87
C ARG A 621 0.89 -2.62 13.34
N GLU A 622 0.71 -1.41 12.81
CA GLU A 622 0.64 -1.16 11.37
C GLU A 622 1.95 -1.53 10.64
N THR A 623 3.08 -1.56 11.35
CA THR A 623 4.41 -1.91 10.81
C THR A 623 4.72 -3.41 10.88
N GLY A 624 3.87 -4.19 11.55
CA GLY A 624 4.03 -5.63 11.76
C GLY A 624 4.28 -6.41 10.47
N MET A 625 5.21 -7.37 10.50
CA MET A 625 5.46 -8.26 9.38
C MET A 625 4.39 -9.36 9.32
N CYS A 626 3.92 -9.67 8.11
CA CYS A 626 2.91 -10.70 7.87
C CYS A 626 3.38 -12.07 8.36
N CYS A 627 2.47 -12.94 8.80
CA CYS A 627 2.75 -14.33 9.15
C CYS A 627 3.10 -15.21 7.95
N GLY A 628 2.67 -14.85 6.73
CA GLY A 628 2.92 -15.61 5.51
C GLY A 628 1.67 -16.23 4.88
N ALA A 629 0.60 -16.52 5.63
CA ALA A 629 -0.53 -17.30 5.14
C ALA A 629 -1.54 -16.57 4.21
N GLY A 630 -1.58 -15.24 4.26
CA GLY A 630 -2.54 -14.45 3.48
C GLY A 630 -2.37 -14.60 1.97
N GLY A 631 -3.35 -14.14 1.19
CA GLY A 631 -3.26 -14.16 -0.28
C GLY A 631 -3.31 -15.56 -0.91
N GLY A 632 -3.78 -16.57 -0.16
CA GLY A 632 -3.82 -17.98 -0.59
C GLY A 632 -2.56 -18.79 -0.25
N MET A 633 -1.54 -18.16 0.33
CA MET A 633 -0.25 -18.80 0.67
C MET A 633 -0.35 -19.86 1.77
N MET A 634 -1.45 -19.90 2.54
CA MET A 634 -1.74 -20.99 3.48
C MET A 634 -1.78 -22.37 2.78
N TRP A 635 -2.10 -22.38 1.48
CA TRP A 635 -2.35 -23.59 0.70
C TRP A 635 -1.24 -23.90 -0.31
N MET A 636 -0.17 -23.11 -0.34
CA MET A 636 0.92 -23.23 -1.30
C MET A 636 2.25 -23.31 -0.57
N GLU A 637 3.14 -24.18 -1.04
CA GLU A 637 4.49 -24.27 -0.48
C GLU A 637 5.40 -23.15 -0.97
N GLU A 638 6.20 -22.61 -0.06
CA GLU A 638 7.21 -21.61 -0.38
C GLU A 638 8.53 -22.30 -0.79
N HIS A 639 8.88 -22.21 -2.08
CA HIS A 639 10.13 -22.81 -2.61
C HIS A 639 11.29 -21.83 -2.81
N VAL A 640 11.03 -20.52 -2.71
CA VAL A 640 12.01 -19.46 -3.00
C VAL A 640 12.26 -18.58 -1.77
N GLY A 641 13.55 -18.31 -1.53
CA GLY A 641 14.00 -17.51 -0.39
C GLY A 641 13.70 -18.17 0.95
N ASN A 642 13.66 -17.37 2.01
CA ASN A 642 13.26 -17.84 3.34
C ASN A 642 11.74 -17.84 3.47
N ARG A 643 11.19 -18.76 4.28
CA ARG A 643 9.75 -18.77 4.58
C ARG A 643 9.36 -17.55 5.40
N VAL A 644 8.24 -16.92 5.06
CA VAL A 644 7.81 -15.68 5.72
C VAL A 644 7.48 -15.91 7.19
N ASN A 645 6.88 -17.05 7.51
CA ASN A 645 6.52 -17.41 8.88
C ASN A 645 7.73 -17.59 9.78
N VAL A 646 8.81 -18.21 9.28
CA VAL A 646 10.07 -18.38 10.02
C VAL A 646 10.69 -17.01 10.31
N ALA A 647 10.80 -16.14 9.30
CA ALA A 647 11.35 -14.80 9.49
C ALA A 647 10.53 -13.95 10.48
N ARG A 648 9.20 -14.09 10.48
CA ARG A 648 8.36 -13.43 11.48
C ARG A 648 8.54 -14.03 12.87
N THR A 649 8.68 -15.34 12.98
CA THR A 649 8.90 -16.04 14.24
C THR A 649 10.23 -15.66 14.87
N GLU A 650 11.28 -15.48 14.07
CA GLU A 650 12.56 -14.94 14.55
C GLU A 650 12.44 -13.54 15.16
N GLN A 651 11.60 -12.66 14.58
CA GLN A 651 11.31 -11.36 15.18
C GLN A 651 10.59 -11.49 16.53
N ALA A 652 9.72 -12.49 16.68
CA ALA A 652 9.04 -12.78 17.94
C ALA A 652 10.03 -13.33 18.98
N ILE A 653 10.89 -14.27 18.61
CA ILE A 653 11.90 -14.86 19.50
C ILE A 653 12.90 -13.81 20.00
N ALA A 654 13.24 -12.81 19.17
CA ALA A 654 14.20 -11.77 19.53
C ALA A 654 13.83 -10.93 20.78
N VAL A 655 12.56 -10.94 21.20
CA VAL A 655 12.11 -10.28 22.43
C VAL A 655 12.03 -11.21 23.64
N ASN A 656 12.58 -12.43 23.52
CA ASN A 656 12.63 -13.49 24.53
C ASN A 656 11.26 -13.79 25.19
N PRO A 657 10.20 -14.06 24.40
CA PRO A 657 8.92 -14.46 24.95
C PRO A 657 8.98 -15.91 25.45
N THR A 658 8.18 -16.24 26.46
CA THR A 658 7.81 -17.64 26.76
C THR A 658 6.57 -18.05 25.97
N MET A 659 5.87 -17.08 25.36
CA MET A 659 4.69 -17.33 24.56
C MET A 659 4.49 -16.32 23.43
N ILE A 660 4.11 -16.81 22.25
CA ILE A 660 3.67 -15.99 21.12
C ILE A 660 2.15 -16.08 21.03
N SER A 661 1.48 -14.94 21.11
CA SER A 661 0.02 -14.86 21.02
C SER A 661 -0.45 -14.23 19.70
N SER A 662 -1.60 -14.67 19.20
CA SER A 662 -2.26 -14.14 18.00
C SER A 662 -3.78 -14.09 18.23
N GLY A 663 -4.48 -13.27 17.44
CA GLY A 663 -5.95 -13.29 17.35
C GLY A 663 -6.38 -13.74 15.96
N CYS A 664 -5.73 -14.77 15.41
CA CYS A 664 -5.94 -15.22 14.04
C CYS A 664 -5.49 -16.67 13.91
N PRO A 665 -6.40 -17.60 13.54
CA PRO A 665 -6.10 -19.01 13.32
C PRO A 665 -4.98 -19.23 12.31
N TYR A 666 -5.02 -18.56 11.16
CA TYR A 666 -3.99 -18.67 10.12
C TYR A 666 -2.63 -18.25 10.65
N CYS A 667 -2.56 -17.09 11.32
CA CYS A 667 -1.30 -16.62 11.88
C CYS A 667 -0.76 -17.56 12.96
N LEU A 668 -1.64 -18.15 13.76
CA LEU A 668 -1.25 -19.06 14.82
C LEU A 668 -0.66 -20.36 14.27
N THR A 669 -1.25 -20.93 13.21
CA THR A 669 -0.67 -22.08 12.50
C THR A 669 0.72 -21.72 11.97
N MET A 670 0.85 -20.60 11.23
CA MET A 670 2.14 -20.19 10.68
C MET A 670 3.21 -19.96 11.75
N LEU A 671 2.86 -19.35 12.87
CA LEU A 671 3.80 -19.09 13.97
C LEU A 671 4.17 -20.40 14.70
N SER A 672 3.23 -21.34 14.83
CA SER A 672 3.50 -22.67 15.41
C SER A 672 4.45 -23.49 14.53
N ASP A 673 4.26 -23.42 13.22
CA ASP A 673 5.20 -24.03 12.27
C ASP A 673 6.55 -23.32 12.29
N GLY A 674 6.54 -22.00 12.49
CA GLY A 674 7.75 -21.20 12.68
C GLY A 674 8.53 -21.58 13.94
N THR A 675 7.86 -21.83 15.08
CA THR A 675 8.52 -22.26 16.31
C THR A 675 9.11 -23.67 16.17
N LYS A 676 8.40 -24.58 15.50
CA LYS A 676 8.92 -25.93 15.16
C LYS A 676 10.15 -25.85 14.26
N ALA A 677 10.10 -25.02 13.22
CA ALA A 677 11.23 -24.81 12.32
C ALA A 677 12.46 -24.17 13.00
N LYS A 678 12.26 -23.52 14.15
CA LYS A 678 13.33 -22.95 14.98
C LYS A 678 13.69 -23.84 16.18
N GLU A 679 13.04 -25.00 16.33
CA GLU A 679 13.28 -25.98 17.40
C GLU A 679 13.10 -25.37 18.81
N VAL A 680 12.07 -24.54 18.99
CA VAL A 680 11.77 -23.84 20.25
C VAL A 680 10.35 -24.10 20.78
N GLU A 681 9.55 -24.93 20.11
CA GLU A 681 8.16 -25.23 20.44
C GLU A 681 7.96 -25.80 21.86
N GLU A 682 8.96 -26.48 22.40
CA GLU A 682 8.94 -27.01 23.78
C GLU A 682 9.16 -25.92 24.84
N THR A 683 9.70 -24.76 24.44
CA THR A 683 10.04 -23.66 25.35
C THR A 683 9.22 -22.39 25.11
N ILE A 684 8.67 -22.22 23.91
CA ILE A 684 7.87 -21.07 23.50
C ILE A 684 6.52 -21.57 22.98
N GLY A 685 5.48 -21.38 23.79
CA GLY A 685 4.13 -21.78 23.41
C GLY A 685 3.48 -20.83 22.41
N THR A 686 2.58 -21.34 21.56
CA THR A 686 1.76 -20.53 20.66
C THR A 686 0.27 -20.61 21.04
N TYR A 687 -0.33 -19.47 21.36
CA TYR A 687 -1.71 -19.43 21.87
C TYR A 687 -2.56 -18.31 21.27
N ASP A 688 -3.85 -18.59 21.02
CA ASP A 688 -4.80 -17.52 20.77
C ASP A 688 -5.12 -16.76 22.06
N ILE A 689 -5.46 -15.48 21.94
CA ILE A 689 -5.91 -14.66 23.07
C ILE A 689 -7.11 -15.28 23.80
N ALA A 690 -8.04 -15.91 23.09
CA ALA A 690 -9.20 -16.56 23.71
C ALA A 690 -8.77 -17.66 24.69
N GLU A 691 -7.79 -18.48 24.34
CA GLU A 691 -7.30 -19.57 25.20
C GLU A 691 -6.63 -19.03 26.46
N LEU A 692 -5.89 -17.91 26.34
CA LEU A 692 -5.24 -17.26 27.48
C LEU A 692 -6.26 -16.61 28.40
N LEU A 693 -7.26 -15.94 27.82
CA LEU A 693 -8.32 -15.34 28.60
C LEU A 693 -9.16 -16.41 29.32
N GLU A 694 -9.50 -17.52 28.66
CA GLU A 694 -10.20 -18.66 29.25
C GLU A 694 -9.45 -19.19 30.48
N ARG A 695 -8.15 -19.45 30.36
CA ARG A 695 -7.30 -19.91 31.48
C ARG A 695 -7.30 -18.94 32.65
N SER A 696 -7.30 -17.64 32.38
CA SER A 696 -7.30 -16.62 33.43
C SER A 696 -8.67 -16.43 34.08
N VAL A 697 -9.77 -16.58 33.35
CA VAL A 697 -11.13 -16.40 33.89
C VAL A 697 -11.59 -17.64 34.65
N LEU A 698 -11.32 -18.83 34.12
CA LEU A 698 -11.91 -20.09 34.60
C LEU A 698 -10.92 -21.01 35.32
N GLY A 699 -9.62 -20.67 35.31
CA GLY A 699 -8.55 -21.47 35.89
C GLY A 699 -8.08 -22.61 34.98
N ASN A 700 -7.02 -23.31 35.39
CA ASN A 700 -6.48 -24.48 34.68
C ASN A 700 -7.39 -25.71 34.84
N THR A 701 -8.62 -25.65 34.33
CA THR A 701 -9.44 -26.84 34.08
C THR A 701 -9.33 -27.16 32.59
N LEU A 702 -8.27 -27.84 32.20
CA LEU A 702 -8.30 -28.68 31.00
C LEU A 702 -8.60 -30.10 31.47
N PRO A 703 -9.56 -30.82 30.84
CA PRO A 703 -9.55 -32.28 30.95
C PRO A 703 -8.21 -32.82 30.45
N PRO A 704 -7.75 -34.00 30.94
CA PRO A 704 -6.51 -34.61 30.47
C PRO A 704 -6.54 -34.77 28.95
N VAL A 705 -5.43 -34.47 28.30
CA VAL A 705 -5.21 -34.84 26.90
C VAL A 705 -5.09 -36.36 26.88
N GLU A 706 -6.05 -37.07 26.29
CA GLU A 706 -5.79 -38.44 25.86
C GLU A 706 -4.76 -38.37 24.72
N GLU A 707 -3.59 -38.95 24.94
CA GLU A 707 -2.63 -39.21 23.88
C GLU A 707 -3.30 -40.18 22.89
N GLU A 708 -3.70 -39.70 21.72
CA GLU A 708 -4.08 -40.59 20.63
C GLU A 708 -2.85 -41.43 20.25
N GLU A 709 -2.89 -42.73 20.59
CA GLU A 709 -1.95 -43.69 20.04
C GLU A 709 -1.99 -43.61 18.50
N PRO A 710 -0.82 -43.52 17.84
CA PRO A 710 -0.77 -43.43 16.38
C PRO A 710 -1.45 -44.65 15.78
N GLN A 711 -2.55 -44.43 15.05
CA GLN A 711 -3.18 -45.51 14.30
C GLN A 711 -2.17 -46.10 13.30
N PRO A 712 -2.03 -47.43 13.25
CA PRO A 712 -1.09 -48.07 12.33
C PRO A 712 -1.50 -47.75 10.89
N ILE A 713 -0.56 -47.17 10.15
CA ILE A 713 -0.66 -46.95 8.72
C ILE A 713 -0.87 -48.31 8.05
N VAL A 714 -2.08 -48.57 7.56
CA VAL A 714 -2.32 -49.69 6.65
C VAL A 714 -1.76 -49.31 5.29
N GLN A 715 -0.84 -50.14 4.80
CA GLN A 715 -0.08 -49.99 3.55
C GLN A 715 -0.95 -49.80 2.31
#